data_AF-A0A1A9W7F2-F1
#
_entry.id   AF-A0A1A9W7F2-F1
#
_cell.length_a   1.000
_cell.length_b   1.000
_cell.length_c   1.000
_cell.angle_alpha   90.00
_cell.angle_beta   90.00
_cell.angle_gamma   90.00
#
_symmetry.space_group_name_H-M   'P 1'
#
loop_
_entity.id
_entity.type
_entity.pdbx_description
1 polymer ?
#
loop_
_entity_poly.entity_id
_entity_poly.type
_entity_poly.pdbx_seq_one_letter_code
_entity_poly.pdbx_strand_id
1 'polypeptide(L)'
;MEEDVLNALQTRTVYLPGGFDRNGKIIFIVNIVNDLQSWQRKCLELSVTYLKHSLSDLILQKGVTVIVDAQKDTARISRQHARFIYGLFRGLNITLYLVKSEGFWEKHVETCTKSCTKEEPIILSKARLTKFFDMHNLPEELGGSLQFNYDLWLQQHEFEKFYNKTLKAMENSQLLLQSNISTLRPTEADAELKKCAQVQASVHNNIETTMDLGNRILTRFNEIYAPTPPLTSAVIAPAAITHLTSNEVATNLAATTQLRSLMKRNLPLDLNCERSRIELRLNEIEKRQTELRNLWLKLMQSVREGRELSSLEEGVAFVTNWILNTAEQLFNRQQTIGCDVKACEQLRTAHNVLEMECRETYGFYGELLYKIDTYNGCKDGLAYRDLISQKDFMQFVCRSFASRLERRRNILITSLRFYRLVNEYFERTTQVFESLVMGNKMDDFTKAAASLKKLKDSQQNLVSIERELIKEGEKLSDMLSMPVKDALGRDLHIDYSDDICNVREILETTLARRKIFSDSVELQKLTLEQVTHIQAYEEDSRMAIKWLDDLYNVMIRCHTHVGCNIYEIQVQKDELQTFQKTGKSIYNYGCQLLEASQALRGTCKLSLSDAIQMQEELQHTWHNVLSDHSKILNEQRDQLRKYLIEREQLLLEVGRMVRLGRLLKTRLKEPFILDATTGKRMN
;
A
#
# COMPACT_ATOMS: atom_id res chain seq x y z
N MET A 1 -59.65 -24.01 0.64
CA MET A 1 -61.01 -23.86 0.11
C MET A 1 -60.94 -23.83 -1.41
N GLU A 2 -61.64 -24.75 -2.07
CA GLU A 2 -61.74 -24.79 -3.53
C GLU A 2 -62.66 -23.65 -4.03
N GLU A 3 -62.48 -23.22 -5.28
CA GLU A 3 -63.29 -22.15 -5.87
C GLU A 3 -64.77 -22.51 -5.95
N ASP A 4 -65.06 -23.79 -6.20
CA ASP A 4 -66.41 -24.34 -6.24
C ASP A 4 -67.14 -24.23 -4.89
N VAL A 5 -66.41 -24.31 -3.78
CA VAL A 5 -66.99 -24.17 -2.42
C VAL A 5 -67.37 -22.71 -2.15
N LEU A 6 -66.52 -21.75 -2.53
CA LEU A 6 -66.84 -20.34 -2.33
C LEU A 6 -68.04 -19.91 -3.20
N ASN A 7 -68.07 -20.36 -4.46
CA ASN A 7 -69.20 -20.15 -5.36
C ASN A 7 -70.48 -20.79 -4.80
N ALA A 8 -70.37 -21.98 -4.20
CA ALA A 8 -71.50 -22.64 -3.53
C ALA A 8 -71.98 -21.87 -2.29
N LEU A 9 -71.08 -21.31 -1.48
CA LEU A 9 -71.45 -20.45 -0.35
C LEU A 9 -72.19 -19.20 -0.86
N GLN A 10 -71.67 -18.48 -1.86
CA GLN A 10 -72.29 -17.28 -2.44
C GLN A 10 -73.78 -17.46 -2.85
N THR A 11 -74.23 -18.67 -3.13
CA THR A 11 -75.65 -18.97 -3.41
C THR A 11 -76.59 -18.78 -2.20
N ARG A 12 -76.05 -18.54 -0.99
CA ARG A 12 -76.79 -18.39 0.28
C ARG A 12 -77.72 -19.57 0.62
N THR A 13 -77.42 -20.75 0.09
CA THR A 13 -78.19 -21.99 0.30
C THR A 13 -78.10 -22.53 1.72
N VAL A 14 -76.95 -22.37 2.37
CA VAL A 14 -76.74 -22.70 3.78
C VAL A 14 -75.75 -21.74 4.40
N TYR A 15 -75.94 -21.42 5.68
CA TYR A 15 -74.98 -20.64 6.46
C TYR A 15 -75.00 -21.01 7.93
N LEU A 16 -73.94 -20.60 8.62
CA LEU A 16 -73.72 -20.84 10.02
C LEU A 16 -73.75 -19.50 10.78
N PRO A 17 -74.87 -19.16 11.46
CA PRO A 17 -74.99 -17.90 12.18
C PRO A 17 -74.17 -17.84 13.49
N GLY A 18 -73.61 -18.96 13.96
CA GLY A 18 -72.87 -19.05 15.23
C GLY A 18 -73.76 -19.18 16.47
N GLY A 19 -75.04 -19.52 16.29
CA GLY A 19 -75.98 -19.76 17.39
C GLY A 19 -76.07 -21.23 17.80
N PHE A 20 -76.49 -21.46 19.05
CA PHE A 20 -76.75 -22.79 19.60
C PHE A 20 -78.22 -22.94 20.01
N ASP A 21 -78.78 -24.15 19.87
CA ASP A 21 -80.09 -24.46 20.44
C ASP A 21 -80.02 -24.61 21.98
N ARG A 22 -81.17 -24.73 22.63
CA ARG A 22 -81.25 -24.89 24.10
C ARG A 22 -80.53 -26.15 24.63
N ASN A 23 -80.24 -27.11 23.76
CA ASN A 23 -79.53 -28.35 24.09
C ASN A 23 -78.02 -28.26 23.76
N GLY A 24 -77.53 -27.10 23.33
CA GLY A 24 -76.14 -26.87 22.97
C GLY A 24 -75.73 -27.44 21.61
N LYS A 25 -76.68 -27.78 20.73
CA LYS A 25 -76.39 -28.15 19.33
C LYS A 25 -76.21 -26.90 18.48
N ILE A 26 -75.24 -26.92 17.58
CA ILE A 26 -74.99 -25.79 16.67
C ILE A 26 -76.10 -25.65 15.63
N ILE A 27 -76.49 -24.42 15.32
CA ILE A 27 -77.57 -24.12 14.39
C ILE A 27 -77.02 -23.93 12.97
N PHE A 28 -77.51 -24.71 12.02
CA PHE A 28 -77.35 -24.49 10.58
C PHE A 28 -78.65 -23.93 10.02
N ILE A 29 -78.56 -22.92 9.15
CA ILE A 29 -79.74 -22.39 8.46
C ILE A 29 -79.62 -22.72 6.98
N VAL A 30 -80.62 -23.43 6.45
CA VAL A 30 -80.74 -23.82 5.05
C VAL A 30 -81.88 -23.01 4.43
N ASN A 31 -81.56 -22.17 3.46
CA ASN A 31 -82.57 -21.39 2.75
C ASN A 31 -83.03 -22.17 1.51
N ILE A 32 -84.35 -22.34 1.36
CA ILE A 32 -84.92 -22.94 0.14
C ILE A 32 -85.45 -21.83 -0.76
N VAL A 33 -84.81 -21.68 -1.92
CA VAL A 33 -85.22 -20.75 -2.98
C VAL A 33 -85.37 -21.54 -4.28
N ASN A 34 -86.62 -21.78 -4.71
CA ASN A 34 -87.01 -22.46 -5.96
C ASN A 34 -86.61 -23.94 -6.09
N ASP A 35 -87.41 -24.84 -5.49
CA ASP A 35 -87.56 -26.27 -5.80
C ASP A 35 -86.29 -27.13 -6.01
N LEU A 36 -85.16 -26.80 -5.35
CA LEU A 36 -83.94 -27.60 -5.25
C LEU A 36 -83.55 -28.28 -6.58
N GLN A 37 -83.37 -27.49 -7.64
CA GLN A 37 -82.83 -27.97 -8.93
C GLN A 37 -81.47 -28.66 -8.73
N SER A 38 -81.06 -29.50 -9.69
CA SER A 38 -79.85 -30.35 -9.61
C SER A 38 -78.58 -29.58 -9.21
N TRP A 39 -78.38 -28.36 -9.71
CA TRP A 39 -77.25 -27.49 -9.38
C TRP A 39 -77.26 -27.00 -7.91
N GLN A 40 -78.42 -26.55 -7.40
CA GLN A 40 -78.53 -26.07 -6.01
C GLN A 40 -78.32 -27.18 -4.98
N ARG A 41 -78.71 -28.42 -5.31
CA ARG A 41 -78.40 -29.60 -4.46
C ARG A 41 -76.90 -29.81 -4.32
N LYS A 42 -76.16 -29.66 -5.42
CA LYS A 42 -74.69 -29.75 -5.42
C LYS A 42 -74.06 -28.61 -4.61
N CYS A 43 -74.55 -27.37 -4.75
CA CYS A 43 -74.08 -26.24 -3.94
C CYS A 43 -74.35 -26.47 -2.45
N LEU A 44 -75.55 -26.94 -2.08
CA LEU A 44 -75.89 -27.24 -0.69
C LEU A 44 -75.00 -28.34 -0.12
N GLU A 45 -74.74 -29.41 -0.87
CA GLU A 45 -73.86 -30.50 -0.47
C GLU A 45 -72.41 -30.03 -0.25
N LEU A 46 -71.87 -29.25 -1.19
CA LEU A 46 -70.52 -28.68 -1.08
C LEU A 46 -70.39 -27.74 0.12
N SER A 47 -71.35 -26.83 0.31
CA SER A 47 -71.37 -25.87 1.41
C SER A 47 -71.53 -26.56 2.76
N VAL A 48 -72.45 -27.53 2.91
CA VAL A 48 -72.60 -28.29 4.17
C VAL A 48 -71.35 -29.10 4.47
N THR A 49 -70.78 -29.77 3.46
CA THR A 49 -69.55 -30.54 3.63
C THR A 49 -68.42 -29.64 4.10
N TYR A 50 -68.21 -28.49 3.46
CA TYR A 50 -67.18 -27.53 3.89
C TYR A 50 -67.42 -27.02 5.32
N LEU A 51 -68.64 -26.57 5.63
CA LEU A 51 -68.97 -26.02 6.95
C LEU A 51 -68.81 -27.06 8.07
N LYS A 52 -69.12 -28.33 7.81
CA LYS A 52 -68.84 -29.42 8.76
C LYS A 52 -67.35 -29.56 9.03
N HIS A 53 -66.51 -29.56 8.00
CA HIS A 53 -65.06 -29.64 8.17
C HIS A 53 -64.46 -28.39 8.83
N SER A 54 -65.14 -27.25 8.77
CA SER A 54 -64.72 -26.01 9.45
C SER A 54 -65.01 -25.98 10.95
N LEU A 55 -65.83 -26.90 11.46
CA LEU A 55 -66.19 -27.02 12.87
C LEU A 55 -65.33 -28.06 13.58
N SER A 56 -65.10 -27.88 14.89
CA SER A 56 -64.37 -28.87 15.68
C SER A 56 -65.20 -30.12 15.95
N ASP A 57 -64.54 -31.27 16.08
CA ASP A 57 -65.20 -32.55 16.40
C ASP A 57 -66.02 -32.47 17.69
N LEU A 58 -65.58 -31.66 18.67
CA LEU A 58 -66.29 -31.44 19.93
C LEU A 58 -67.66 -30.78 19.73
N ILE A 59 -67.77 -29.84 18.77
CA ILE A 59 -69.04 -29.18 18.45
C ILE A 59 -69.95 -30.17 17.72
N LEU A 60 -69.41 -30.92 16.76
CA LEU A 60 -70.18 -31.88 15.97
C LEU A 60 -70.70 -33.07 16.82
N GLN A 61 -69.93 -33.50 17.83
CA GLN A 61 -70.33 -34.57 18.77
C GLN A 61 -71.59 -34.23 19.57
N LYS A 62 -71.81 -32.96 19.93
CA LYS A 62 -73.02 -32.51 20.64
C LYS A 62 -74.28 -32.61 19.78
N GLY A 63 -74.12 -32.65 18.46
CA GLY A 63 -75.19 -32.73 17.47
C GLY A 63 -75.44 -31.41 16.76
N VAL A 64 -76.26 -31.48 15.73
CA VAL A 64 -76.55 -30.36 14.82
C VAL A 64 -78.05 -30.10 14.79
N THR A 65 -78.43 -28.84 14.81
CA THR A 65 -79.82 -28.43 14.60
C THR A 65 -79.90 -27.67 13.28
N VAL A 66 -80.72 -28.17 12.34
CA VAL A 66 -80.87 -27.58 11.01
C VAL A 66 -82.23 -26.91 10.93
N ILE A 67 -82.24 -25.60 10.66
CA ILE A 67 -83.45 -24.83 10.40
C ILE A 67 -83.56 -24.62 8.90
N VAL A 68 -84.60 -25.17 8.31
CA VAL A 68 -84.92 -25.00 6.90
C VAL A 68 -85.90 -23.84 6.77
N ASP A 69 -85.43 -22.71 6.25
CA ASP A 69 -86.27 -21.56 5.97
C ASP A 69 -86.96 -21.73 4.60
N ALA A 70 -88.27 -21.98 4.66
CA ALA A 70 -89.14 -22.14 3.50
C ALA A 70 -90.27 -21.10 3.50
N GLN A 71 -90.09 -19.97 4.17
CA GLN A 71 -91.10 -18.92 4.29
C GLN A 71 -91.43 -18.24 2.94
N LYS A 72 -90.45 -18.16 2.04
CA LYS A 72 -90.58 -17.54 0.71
C LYS A 72 -91.04 -18.54 -0.37
N ASP A 73 -91.08 -19.83 -0.05
CA ASP A 73 -91.41 -20.89 -1.01
C ASP A 73 -92.86 -21.37 -0.82
N THR A 74 -93.63 -21.33 -1.92
CA THR A 74 -95.03 -21.78 -1.96
C THR A 74 -95.16 -23.28 -2.28
N ALA A 75 -94.08 -23.94 -2.71
CA ALA A 75 -94.07 -25.36 -3.03
C ALA A 75 -94.05 -26.27 -1.77
N ARG A 76 -94.64 -27.47 -1.91
CA ARG A 76 -94.57 -28.51 -0.88
C ARG A 76 -93.15 -29.09 -0.86
N ILE A 77 -92.43 -28.91 0.24
CA ILE A 77 -91.16 -29.60 0.45
C ILE A 77 -91.48 -31.08 0.59
N SER A 78 -91.15 -31.86 -0.45
CA SER A 78 -91.37 -33.30 -0.45
C SER A 78 -90.57 -34.01 0.65
N ARG A 79 -91.04 -35.18 1.10
CA ARG A 79 -90.25 -36.05 2.01
C ARG A 79 -88.86 -36.37 1.45
N GLN A 80 -88.69 -36.35 0.12
CA GLN A 80 -87.40 -36.60 -0.53
C GLN A 80 -86.39 -35.47 -0.25
N HIS A 81 -86.83 -34.21 -0.17
CA HIS A 81 -85.97 -33.08 0.18
C HIS A 81 -85.52 -33.13 1.64
N ALA A 82 -86.42 -33.44 2.58
CA ALA A 82 -86.06 -33.62 3.98
C ALA A 82 -85.05 -34.75 4.17
N ARG A 83 -85.28 -35.91 3.52
CA ARG A 83 -84.33 -37.05 3.54
C ARG A 83 -82.98 -36.70 2.95
N PHE A 84 -82.94 -35.89 1.89
CA PHE A 84 -81.68 -35.40 1.32
C PHE A 84 -80.90 -34.56 2.33
N ILE A 85 -81.55 -33.60 3.00
CA ILE A 85 -80.92 -32.76 4.02
C ILE A 85 -80.42 -33.60 5.21
N TYR A 86 -81.22 -34.54 5.71
CA TYR A 86 -80.74 -35.51 6.73
C TYR A 86 -79.52 -36.30 6.24
N GLY A 87 -79.50 -36.66 4.95
CA GLY A 87 -78.39 -37.32 4.27
C GLY A 87 -77.06 -36.57 4.36
N LEU A 88 -77.08 -35.23 4.26
CA LEU A 88 -75.87 -34.39 4.30
C LEU A 88 -75.16 -34.40 5.66
N PHE A 89 -75.90 -34.67 6.73
CA PHE A 89 -75.38 -34.69 8.10
C PHE A 89 -75.24 -36.10 8.69
N ARG A 90 -75.31 -37.16 7.86
CA ARG A 90 -75.16 -38.56 8.29
C ARG A 90 -73.99 -38.74 9.26
N GLY A 91 -74.23 -39.52 10.32
CA GLY A 91 -73.28 -39.76 11.41
C GLY A 91 -73.37 -38.77 12.57
N LEU A 92 -74.16 -37.70 12.45
CA LEU A 92 -74.36 -36.71 13.52
C LEU A 92 -75.78 -36.79 14.12
N ASN A 93 -75.94 -36.33 15.36
CA ASN A 93 -77.24 -36.24 16.03
C ASN A 93 -78.02 -35.00 15.53
N ILE A 94 -78.87 -35.17 14.52
CA ILE A 94 -79.55 -34.07 13.82
C ILE A 94 -80.97 -33.84 14.32
N THR A 95 -81.33 -32.58 14.56
CA THR A 95 -82.72 -32.14 14.70
C THR A 95 -83.08 -31.20 13.55
N LEU A 96 -84.11 -31.53 12.75
CA LEU A 96 -84.52 -30.72 11.58
C LEU A 96 -85.82 -29.97 11.87
N TYR A 97 -85.80 -28.65 11.74
CA TYR A 97 -86.98 -27.79 11.85
C TYR A 97 -87.31 -27.18 10.50
N LEU A 98 -88.56 -27.34 10.05
CA LEU A 98 -89.03 -26.76 8.81
C LEU A 98 -89.94 -25.56 9.10
N VAL A 99 -89.49 -24.37 8.72
CA VAL A 99 -90.19 -23.10 8.97
C VAL A 99 -91.00 -22.72 7.74
N LYS A 100 -92.32 -22.70 7.88
CA LYS A 100 -93.27 -22.29 6.84
C LYS A 100 -93.88 -20.93 7.16
N SER A 101 -94.35 -20.23 6.12
CA SER A 101 -95.04 -18.94 6.26
C SER A 101 -96.36 -19.11 7.03
N GLU A 102 -96.82 -18.05 7.70
CA GLU A 102 -98.07 -18.11 8.48
C GLU A 102 -99.29 -18.47 7.60
N GLY A 103 -99.33 -17.98 6.34
CA GLY A 103 -100.40 -18.31 5.39
C GLY A 103 -100.48 -19.78 4.94
N PHE A 104 -99.45 -20.59 5.18
CA PHE A 104 -99.51 -22.05 4.99
C PHE A 104 -100.48 -22.71 5.99
N TRP A 105 -100.42 -22.26 7.25
CA TRP A 105 -101.21 -22.80 8.37
C TRP A 105 -102.68 -22.39 8.31
N GLU A 106 -103.00 -21.28 7.65
CA GLU A 106 -104.38 -20.83 7.44
C GLU A 106 -105.15 -21.74 6.45
N LYS A 107 -104.45 -22.38 5.50
CA LYS A 107 -105.05 -23.20 4.43
C LYS A 107 -105.03 -24.72 4.68
N HIS A 108 -104.28 -25.19 5.68
CA HIS A 108 -104.11 -26.61 5.98
C HIS A 108 -104.15 -26.83 7.50
N VAL A 109 -105.12 -27.60 8.01
CA VAL A 109 -105.13 -28.07 9.42
C VAL A 109 -104.19 -29.26 9.54
N GLU A 110 -102.89 -29.05 9.36
CA GLU A 110 -101.89 -30.01 9.81
C GLU A 110 -101.65 -29.77 11.30
N THR A 111 -101.88 -30.79 12.13
CA THR A 111 -101.59 -30.71 13.56
C THR A 111 -100.08 -30.55 13.70
N CYS A 112 -99.61 -29.54 14.44
CA CYS A 112 -98.19 -29.44 14.82
C CYS A 112 -97.86 -30.52 15.85
N THR A 113 -97.93 -31.79 15.45
CA THR A 113 -97.64 -32.94 16.28
C THR A 113 -96.14 -33.19 16.28
N LYS A 114 -95.62 -33.57 17.46
CA LYS A 114 -94.29 -34.16 17.58
C LYS A 114 -94.22 -35.35 16.63
N SER A 115 -93.37 -35.30 15.60
CA SER A 115 -93.07 -36.47 14.80
C SER A 115 -92.43 -37.53 15.69
N CYS A 116 -93.02 -38.72 15.74
CA CYS A 116 -92.62 -39.83 16.63
C CYS A 116 -91.67 -40.82 15.94
N THR A 117 -90.92 -40.37 14.93
CA THR A 117 -89.90 -41.18 14.25
C THR A 117 -88.63 -40.35 14.06
N LYS A 118 -87.45 -40.97 14.21
CA LYS A 118 -86.13 -40.29 14.23
C LYS A 118 -85.75 -39.55 12.93
N GLU A 119 -86.57 -39.61 11.88
CA GLU A 119 -86.24 -39.10 10.53
C GLU A 119 -87.31 -38.18 9.91
N GLU A 120 -88.23 -37.63 10.71
CA GLU A 120 -89.27 -36.69 10.22
C GLU A 120 -89.06 -35.26 10.73
N PRO A 121 -89.10 -34.23 9.84
CA PRO A 121 -88.87 -32.83 10.21
C PRO A 121 -90.00 -32.29 11.10
N ILE A 122 -89.63 -31.43 12.05
CA ILE A 122 -90.60 -30.72 12.88
C ILE A 122 -91.06 -29.47 12.12
N ILE A 123 -92.31 -29.48 11.64
CA ILE A 123 -92.89 -28.39 10.86
C ILE A 123 -93.52 -27.37 11.82
N LEU A 124 -93.11 -26.10 11.72
CA LEU A 124 -93.59 -25.03 12.60
C LEU A 124 -93.60 -23.66 11.91
N SER A 125 -94.34 -22.71 12.51
CA SER A 125 -94.36 -21.32 12.08
C SER A 125 -93.23 -20.50 12.73
N LYS A 126 -92.84 -19.38 12.13
CA LYS A 126 -91.78 -18.49 12.64
C LYS A 126 -92.01 -18.10 14.11
N ALA A 127 -93.24 -17.79 14.50
CA ALA A 127 -93.58 -17.41 15.88
C ALA A 127 -93.31 -18.51 16.92
N ARG A 128 -93.28 -19.78 16.51
CA ARG A 128 -93.10 -20.95 17.41
C ARG A 128 -91.64 -21.33 17.63
N LEU A 129 -90.69 -20.76 16.87
CA LEU A 129 -89.26 -21.02 17.03
C LEU A 129 -88.74 -20.65 18.43
N THR A 130 -89.30 -19.59 19.05
CA THR A 130 -88.91 -19.11 20.40
C THR A 130 -89.12 -20.16 21.51
N LYS A 131 -89.95 -21.18 21.28
CA LYS A 131 -90.12 -22.32 22.20
C LYS A 131 -88.90 -23.25 22.22
N PHE A 132 -88.20 -23.38 21.10
CA PHE A 132 -87.10 -24.32 20.91
C PHE A 132 -85.72 -23.65 20.98
N PHE A 133 -85.67 -22.35 20.71
CA PHE A 133 -84.44 -21.58 20.64
C PHE A 133 -84.53 -20.31 21.50
N ASP A 134 -83.39 -19.86 22.03
CA ASP A 134 -83.29 -18.55 22.66
C ASP A 134 -83.20 -17.46 21.61
N MET A 135 -83.86 -16.33 21.84
CA MET A 135 -83.94 -15.24 20.87
C MET A 135 -82.55 -14.74 20.45
N HIS A 136 -81.58 -14.73 21.36
CA HIS A 136 -80.21 -14.27 21.11
C HIS A 136 -79.38 -15.20 20.20
N ASN A 137 -79.82 -16.46 19.99
CA ASN A 137 -79.12 -17.44 19.16
C ASN A 137 -79.75 -17.59 17.76
N LEU A 138 -80.85 -16.88 17.48
CA LEU A 138 -81.53 -16.92 16.20
C LEU A 138 -81.38 -15.59 15.44
N PRO A 139 -81.10 -15.61 14.12
CA PRO A 139 -81.10 -14.41 13.29
C PRO A 139 -82.44 -13.65 13.29
N GLU A 140 -82.38 -12.34 13.06
CA GLU A 140 -83.57 -11.47 12.97
C GLU A 140 -84.59 -11.95 11.91
N GLU A 141 -84.10 -12.51 10.79
CA GLU A 141 -84.92 -13.08 9.72
C GLU A 141 -85.84 -14.22 10.22
N LEU A 142 -85.39 -14.97 11.23
CA LEU A 142 -86.13 -16.07 11.87
C LEU A 142 -86.83 -15.67 13.17
N GLY A 143 -86.83 -14.36 13.52
CA GLY A 143 -87.56 -13.81 14.66
C GLY A 143 -86.78 -13.78 15.96
N GLY A 144 -85.45 -13.95 15.89
CA GLY A 144 -84.55 -13.72 17.03
C GLY A 144 -83.95 -12.31 17.04
N SER A 145 -82.88 -12.13 17.81
CA SER A 145 -82.14 -10.89 18.01
C SER A 145 -80.65 -11.00 17.67
N LEU A 146 -80.21 -12.12 17.07
CA LEU A 146 -78.84 -12.31 16.61
C LEU A 146 -78.60 -11.48 15.33
N GLN A 147 -77.69 -10.50 15.42
CA GLN A 147 -77.29 -9.67 14.29
C GLN A 147 -76.26 -10.40 13.43
N PHE A 148 -76.73 -11.34 12.62
CA PHE A 148 -75.89 -12.05 11.67
C PHE A 148 -75.78 -11.29 10.34
N ASN A 149 -74.56 -10.96 9.91
CA ASN A 149 -74.31 -10.37 8.59
C ASN A 149 -73.69 -11.42 7.66
N TYR A 150 -74.46 -11.85 6.66
CA TYR A 150 -74.04 -12.86 5.70
C TYR A 150 -72.81 -12.44 4.89
N ASP A 151 -72.76 -11.18 4.44
CA ASP A 151 -71.69 -10.68 3.56
C ASP A 151 -70.37 -10.61 4.30
N LEU A 152 -70.38 -10.20 5.58
CA LEU A 152 -69.18 -10.22 6.42
C LEU A 152 -68.72 -11.66 6.71
N TRP A 153 -69.66 -12.57 6.97
CA TRP A 153 -69.36 -13.99 7.18
C TRP A 153 -68.74 -14.63 5.94
N LEU A 154 -69.28 -14.36 4.75
CA LEU A 154 -68.72 -14.84 3.49
C LEU A 154 -67.31 -14.27 3.25
N GLN A 155 -67.10 -12.98 3.53
CA GLN A 155 -65.78 -12.34 3.39
C GLN A 155 -64.71 -12.97 4.30
N GLN A 156 -65.07 -13.49 5.48
CA GLN A 156 -64.13 -14.22 6.35
C GLN A 156 -63.63 -15.51 5.68
N HIS A 157 -64.53 -16.25 5.04
CA HIS A 157 -64.22 -17.47 4.29
C HIS A 157 -63.40 -17.16 3.03
N GLU A 158 -63.71 -16.06 2.34
CA GLU A 158 -62.86 -15.54 1.25
C GLU A 158 -61.47 -15.20 1.75
N PHE A 159 -61.34 -14.50 2.88
CA PHE A 159 -60.06 -14.18 3.50
C PHE A 159 -59.26 -15.43 3.84
N GLU A 160 -59.88 -16.48 4.39
CA GLU A 160 -59.19 -17.74 4.66
C GLU A 160 -58.61 -18.39 3.39
N LYS A 161 -59.30 -18.30 2.25
CA LYS A 161 -58.78 -18.76 0.96
C LYS A 161 -57.56 -17.94 0.54
N PHE A 162 -57.64 -16.61 0.59
CA PHE A 162 -56.53 -15.72 0.22
C PHE A 162 -55.33 -15.87 1.15
N TYR A 163 -55.58 -15.93 2.47
CA TYR A 163 -54.58 -16.20 3.50
C TYR A 163 -53.76 -17.45 3.20
N ASN A 164 -54.43 -18.59 2.99
CA ASN A 164 -53.76 -19.86 2.72
C ASN A 164 -52.98 -19.84 1.39
N LYS A 165 -53.50 -19.14 0.37
CA LYS A 165 -52.80 -18.96 -0.91
C LYS A 165 -51.52 -18.14 -0.71
N THR A 166 -51.61 -17.03 0.02
CA THR A 166 -50.49 -16.13 0.31
C THR A 166 -49.42 -16.84 1.14
N LEU A 167 -49.81 -17.59 2.18
CA LEU A 167 -48.85 -18.36 2.97
C LEU A 167 -48.05 -19.36 2.13
N LYS A 168 -48.72 -20.17 1.31
CA LYS A 168 -48.04 -21.12 0.42
C LYS A 168 -47.08 -20.41 -0.55
N ALA A 169 -47.48 -19.26 -1.08
CA ALA A 169 -46.62 -18.47 -1.96
C ALA A 169 -45.38 -17.94 -1.22
N MET A 170 -45.54 -17.49 0.03
CA MET A 170 -44.45 -17.04 0.89
C MET A 170 -43.48 -18.17 1.26
N GLU A 171 -43.99 -19.36 1.61
CA GLU A 171 -43.18 -20.54 1.92
C GLU A 171 -42.34 -20.98 0.71
N ASN A 172 -42.95 -21.04 -0.48
CA ASN A 172 -42.24 -21.36 -1.72
C ASN A 172 -41.13 -20.35 -2.02
N SER A 173 -41.39 -19.06 -1.81
CA SER A 173 -40.38 -18.00 -1.97
C SER A 173 -39.27 -18.13 -0.95
N GLN A 174 -39.58 -18.48 0.30
CA GLN A 174 -38.59 -18.67 1.36
C GLN A 174 -37.62 -19.80 1.02
N LEU A 175 -38.14 -20.96 0.58
CA LEU A 175 -37.34 -22.10 0.16
C LEU A 175 -36.43 -21.75 -1.02
N LEU A 176 -36.96 -21.03 -2.02
CA LEU A 176 -36.18 -20.59 -3.18
C LEU A 176 -35.02 -19.67 -2.76
N LEU A 177 -35.29 -18.68 -1.90
CA LEU A 177 -34.27 -17.74 -1.43
C LEU A 177 -33.19 -18.45 -0.60
N GLN A 178 -33.58 -19.33 0.31
CA GLN A 178 -32.62 -20.09 1.13
C GLN A 178 -31.74 -21.01 0.28
N SER A 179 -32.33 -21.71 -0.70
CA SER A 179 -31.58 -22.55 -1.64
C SER A 179 -30.53 -21.75 -2.38
N ASN A 180 -30.91 -20.59 -2.93
CA ASN A 180 -30.00 -19.75 -3.71
C ASN A 180 -28.90 -19.13 -2.84
N ILE A 181 -29.19 -18.72 -1.60
CA ILE A 181 -28.15 -18.22 -0.68
C ILE A 181 -27.01 -19.25 -0.49
N SER A 182 -27.33 -20.55 -0.47
CA SER A 182 -26.32 -21.59 -0.22
C SER A 182 -25.61 -22.12 -1.47
N THR A 183 -26.22 -22.03 -2.65
CA THR A 183 -25.77 -22.77 -3.84
C THR A 183 -25.48 -21.91 -5.07
N LEU A 184 -25.86 -20.64 -5.03
CA LEU A 184 -25.80 -19.77 -6.21
C LEU A 184 -24.37 -19.49 -6.65
N ARG A 185 -24.08 -19.78 -7.92
CA ARG A 185 -22.81 -19.45 -8.55
C ARG A 185 -22.85 -18.02 -9.11
N PRO A 186 -21.72 -17.29 -9.10
CA PRO A 186 -21.65 -15.93 -9.66
C PRO A 186 -22.12 -15.85 -11.12
N THR A 187 -21.82 -16.87 -11.94
CA THR A 187 -22.17 -16.91 -13.38
C THR A 187 -23.66 -17.03 -13.66
N GLU A 188 -24.42 -17.63 -12.74
CA GLU A 188 -25.87 -17.85 -12.87
C GLU A 188 -26.68 -16.83 -12.06
N ALA A 189 -25.99 -15.93 -11.34
CA ALA A 189 -26.60 -15.05 -10.36
C ALA A 189 -27.61 -14.07 -10.96
N ASP A 190 -27.33 -13.49 -12.15
CA ASP A 190 -28.27 -12.56 -12.79
C ASP A 190 -29.58 -13.22 -13.22
N ALA A 191 -29.49 -14.42 -13.80
CA ALA A 191 -30.67 -15.16 -14.25
C ALA A 191 -31.55 -15.58 -13.07
N GLU A 192 -30.93 -16.09 -12.00
CA GLU A 192 -31.67 -16.56 -10.83
C GLU A 192 -32.19 -15.40 -9.97
N LEU A 193 -31.48 -14.27 -9.89
CA LEU A 193 -31.99 -13.05 -9.25
C LEU A 193 -33.24 -12.52 -9.97
N LYS A 194 -33.25 -12.53 -11.31
CA LYS A 194 -34.41 -12.11 -12.09
C LYS A 194 -35.63 -12.99 -11.81
N LYS A 195 -35.43 -14.30 -11.73
CA LYS A 195 -36.47 -15.27 -11.37
C LYS A 195 -36.98 -15.06 -9.96
N CYS A 196 -36.08 -14.88 -8.98
CA CYS A 196 -36.46 -14.60 -7.59
C CYS A 196 -37.23 -13.28 -7.47
N ALA A 197 -36.81 -12.21 -8.18
CA ALA A 197 -37.51 -10.93 -8.19
C ALA A 197 -38.94 -11.04 -8.76
N GLN A 198 -39.13 -11.84 -9.83
CA GLN A 198 -40.45 -12.09 -10.40
C GLN A 198 -41.37 -12.84 -9.42
N VAL A 199 -40.85 -13.87 -8.75
CA VAL A 199 -41.59 -14.60 -7.71
C VAL A 199 -41.93 -13.67 -6.54
N GLN A 200 -40.99 -12.85 -6.10
CA GLN A 200 -41.19 -11.90 -5.00
C GLN A 200 -42.24 -10.83 -5.34
N ALA A 201 -42.28 -10.34 -6.59
CA ALA A 201 -43.32 -9.41 -7.03
C ALA A 201 -44.72 -10.05 -6.99
N SER A 202 -44.84 -11.31 -7.42
CA SER A 202 -46.10 -12.08 -7.33
C SER A 202 -46.52 -12.29 -5.87
N VAL A 203 -45.58 -12.66 -4.99
CA VAL A 203 -45.83 -12.81 -3.55
C VAL A 203 -46.24 -11.48 -2.92
N HIS A 204 -45.61 -10.37 -3.30
CA HIS A 204 -45.96 -9.04 -2.79
C HIS A 204 -47.42 -8.66 -3.10
N ASN A 205 -47.86 -8.89 -4.35
CA ASN A 205 -49.25 -8.66 -4.73
C ASN A 205 -50.24 -9.55 -3.94
N ASN A 206 -49.89 -10.83 -3.71
CA ASN A 206 -50.70 -11.71 -2.86
C ASN A 206 -50.78 -11.22 -1.41
N ILE A 207 -49.68 -10.69 -0.87
CA ILE A 207 -49.64 -10.11 0.48
C ILE A 207 -50.54 -8.87 0.53
N GLU A 208 -50.37 -7.91 -0.38
CA GLU A 208 -51.15 -6.66 -0.42
C GLU A 208 -52.65 -6.95 -0.50
N THR A 209 -53.07 -7.78 -1.46
CA THR A 209 -54.48 -8.19 -1.61
C THR A 209 -55.05 -8.87 -0.36
N THR A 210 -54.25 -9.69 0.34
CA THR A 210 -54.68 -10.38 1.56
C THR A 210 -54.77 -9.43 2.76
N MET A 211 -53.79 -8.54 2.91
CA MET A 211 -53.75 -7.51 3.96
C MET A 211 -54.92 -6.54 3.80
N ASP A 212 -55.17 -6.05 2.59
CA ASP A 212 -56.29 -5.16 2.28
C ASP A 212 -57.63 -5.83 2.57
N LEU A 213 -57.80 -7.09 2.18
CA LEU A 213 -59.03 -7.83 2.47
C LEU A 213 -59.24 -8.01 3.99
N GLY A 214 -58.21 -8.43 4.71
CA GLY A 214 -58.27 -8.60 6.17
C GLY A 214 -58.58 -7.29 6.90
N ASN A 215 -57.88 -6.21 6.55
CA ASN A 215 -58.10 -4.89 7.13
C ASN A 215 -59.52 -4.36 6.81
N ARG A 216 -60.00 -4.53 5.58
CA ARG A 216 -61.37 -4.17 5.21
C ARG A 216 -62.41 -4.94 6.02
N ILE A 217 -62.18 -6.24 6.26
CA ILE A 217 -63.07 -7.06 7.11
C ILE A 217 -63.05 -6.55 8.55
N LEU A 218 -61.88 -6.26 9.13
CA LEU A 218 -61.75 -5.71 10.48
C LEU A 218 -62.41 -4.34 10.64
N THR A 219 -62.28 -3.45 9.64
CA THR A 219 -62.98 -2.16 9.61
C THR A 219 -64.49 -2.35 9.58
N ARG A 220 -65.00 -3.25 8.72
CA ARG A 220 -66.43 -3.58 8.68
C ARG A 220 -66.94 -4.20 9.97
N PHE A 221 -66.13 -5.03 10.64
CA PHE A 221 -66.45 -5.53 11.98
C PHE A 221 -66.63 -4.39 12.97
N ASN A 222 -65.76 -3.38 12.95
CA ASN A 222 -65.89 -2.19 13.80
C ASN A 222 -67.14 -1.37 13.42
N GLU A 223 -67.43 -1.16 12.14
CA GLU A 223 -68.59 -0.37 11.69
C GLU A 223 -69.93 -1.02 12.09
N ILE A 224 -70.05 -2.34 11.91
CA ILE A 224 -71.30 -3.08 12.11
C ILE A 224 -71.53 -3.37 13.61
N TYR A 225 -70.45 -3.60 14.38
CA TYR A 225 -70.53 -4.10 15.75
C TYR A 225 -69.75 -3.27 16.79
N ALA A 226 -69.44 -2.00 16.51
CA ALA A 226 -68.72 -1.12 17.44
C ALA A 226 -69.33 -1.14 18.86
N PRO A 227 -68.50 -1.22 19.91
CA PRO A 227 -68.92 -0.84 21.25
C PRO A 227 -69.10 0.69 21.30
N THR A 228 -70.24 1.17 21.79
CA THR A 228 -70.42 2.60 22.10
C THR A 228 -69.44 3.04 23.19
N PRO A 229 -68.86 4.26 23.11
CA PRO A 229 -68.09 4.80 24.22
C PRO A 229 -68.98 4.93 25.47
N PRO A 230 -68.43 4.83 26.69
CA PRO A 230 -69.21 4.97 27.91
C PRO A 230 -69.83 6.37 27.97
N LEU A 231 -71.13 6.44 28.28
CA LEU A 231 -71.80 7.68 28.66
C LEU A 231 -71.11 8.22 29.93
N THR A 232 -70.12 9.10 29.78
CA THR A 232 -69.67 9.96 30.86
C THR A 232 -70.84 10.86 31.24
N SER A 233 -71.21 10.83 32.52
CA SER A 233 -72.18 11.72 33.14
C SER A 233 -71.99 13.15 32.65
N ALA A 234 -73.05 13.75 32.11
CA ALA A 234 -73.08 15.17 31.81
C ALA A 234 -72.83 15.97 33.10
N VAL A 235 -71.59 16.46 33.26
CA VAL A 235 -71.29 17.54 34.20
C VAL A 235 -71.76 18.83 33.53
N ILE A 236 -72.70 19.49 34.19
CA ILE A 236 -73.18 20.82 33.87
C ILE A 236 -72.02 21.80 34.03
N ALA A 237 -71.73 22.59 32.99
CA ALA A 237 -71.07 23.89 33.12
C ALA A 237 -71.70 24.89 32.12
N PRO A 238 -71.95 26.15 32.52
CA PRO A 238 -72.83 27.07 31.82
C PRO A 238 -72.11 28.02 30.86
N ALA A 239 -72.93 28.76 30.10
CA ALA A 239 -72.64 29.96 29.30
C ALA A 239 -72.39 29.74 27.80
N ALA A 240 -73.35 30.12 26.97
CA ALA A 240 -73.48 31.50 26.50
C ALA A 240 -74.78 31.66 25.71
N ILE A 241 -75.63 32.55 26.20
CA ILE A 241 -76.83 33.06 25.55
C ILE A 241 -76.38 34.00 24.43
N THR A 242 -76.92 33.86 23.21
CA THR A 242 -77.29 35.03 22.39
C THR A 242 -78.22 34.66 21.21
N HIS A 243 -79.34 35.37 21.18
CA HIS A 243 -80.21 35.73 20.04
C HIS A 243 -81.07 34.67 19.32
N LEU A 244 -82.32 34.53 19.82
CA LEU A 244 -83.61 34.82 19.14
C LEU A 244 -83.71 34.56 17.62
N THR A 245 -84.70 33.75 17.19
CA THR A 245 -86.07 34.24 16.88
C THR A 245 -87.08 33.09 16.72
N SER A 246 -88.23 33.33 17.35
CA SER A 246 -89.60 32.82 17.24
C SER A 246 -90.08 31.90 16.10
N ASN A 247 -91.01 31.02 16.53
CA ASN A 247 -92.13 30.38 15.82
C ASN A 247 -91.88 28.99 15.23
N GLU A 248 -92.27 27.95 15.97
CA GLU A 248 -93.54 27.25 15.69
C GLU A 248 -93.85 26.24 16.81
N VAL A 249 -95.02 26.40 17.42
CA VAL A 249 -95.68 25.42 18.28
C VAL A 249 -96.66 24.68 17.39
N ALA A 250 -96.38 23.41 17.07
CA ALA A 250 -97.41 22.41 16.80
C ALA A 250 -96.82 21.00 16.74
N THR A 251 -97.51 20.09 17.43
CA THR A 251 -97.50 18.63 17.26
C THR A 251 -96.32 17.81 17.85
N ASN A 252 -96.38 17.69 19.17
CA ASN A 252 -96.10 16.40 19.81
C ASN A 252 -97.16 15.38 19.37
N LEU A 253 -96.81 14.42 18.50
CA LEU A 253 -97.35 13.05 18.53
C LEU A 253 -96.51 12.08 17.66
N ALA A 254 -95.20 11.98 17.92
CA ALA A 254 -94.36 10.91 17.36
C ALA A 254 -93.31 10.38 18.37
N ALA A 255 -93.52 10.62 19.66
CA ALA A 255 -92.61 10.22 20.74
C ALA A 255 -92.89 8.80 21.26
N THR A 256 -93.26 7.85 20.37
CA THR A 256 -93.46 6.44 20.75
C THR A 256 -92.74 5.45 19.84
N THR A 257 -91.81 5.91 19.00
CA THR A 257 -91.08 5.02 18.06
C THR A 257 -89.55 5.06 18.24
N GLN A 258 -89.01 5.81 19.20
CA GLN A 258 -87.55 5.94 19.40
C GLN A 258 -87.01 5.34 20.72
N LEU A 259 -87.81 4.56 21.45
CA LEU A 259 -87.39 3.86 22.67
C LEU A 259 -87.24 2.34 22.48
N ARG A 260 -86.85 1.89 21.28
CA ARG A 260 -86.47 0.49 21.01
C ARG A 260 -85.03 0.28 20.54
N SER A 261 -84.20 1.32 20.45
CA SER A 261 -82.90 1.26 19.79
C SER A 261 -81.66 1.28 20.71
N LEU A 262 -81.82 1.19 22.04
CA LEU A 262 -80.70 1.28 23.00
C LEU A 262 -80.42 -0.03 23.73
N MET A 263 -80.60 -1.19 23.07
CA MET A 263 -80.11 -2.46 23.59
C MET A 263 -78.75 -2.80 22.97
N LYS A 264 -77.73 -2.85 23.85
CA LYS A 264 -76.38 -3.40 23.68
C LYS A 264 -76.16 -4.22 22.40
N ARG A 265 -75.34 -3.70 21.47
CA ARG A 265 -74.79 -4.48 20.34
C ARG A 265 -73.53 -5.21 20.81
N ASN A 266 -73.70 -6.31 21.52
CA ASN A 266 -72.57 -7.19 21.84
C ASN A 266 -72.32 -8.14 20.67
N LEU A 267 -71.08 -8.18 20.18
CA LEU A 267 -70.66 -9.15 19.17
C LEU A 267 -70.90 -10.57 19.70
N PRO A 268 -71.52 -11.48 18.94
CA PRO A 268 -71.62 -12.90 19.29
C PRO A 268 -70.24 -13.47 19.65
N LEU A 269 -70.18 -14.34 20.66
CA LEU A 269 -68.92 -14.85 21.21
C LEU A 269 -68.02 -15.49 20.14
N ASP A 270 -68.62 -16.21 19.19
CA ASP A 270 -67.92 -16.83 18.06
C ASP A 270 -67.33 -15.80 17.08
N LEU A 271 -68.01 -14.66 16.86
CA LEU A 271 -67.52 -13.60 15.98
C LEU A 271 -66.35 -12.80 16.60
N ASN A 272 -66.25 -12.75 17.95
CA ASN A 272 -65.06 -12.20 18.63
C ASN A 272 -63.84 -13.11 18.43
N CYS A 273 -64.01 -14.43 18.52
CA CYS A 273 -62.96 -15.41 18.22
C CYS A 273 -62.47 -15.28 16.77
N GLU A 274 -63.39 -15.06 15.83
CA GLU A 274 -63.06 -14.88 14.41
C GLU A 274 -62.28 -13.59 14.12
N ARG A 275 -62.65 -12.48 14.76
CA ARG A 275 -61.90 -11.23 14.66
C ARG A 275 -60.44 -11.42 15.12
N SER A 276 -60.25 -11.96 16.31
CA SER A 276 -58.90 -12.26 16.85
C SER A 276 -58.12 -13.21 15.95
N ARG A 277 -58.80 -14.17 15.30
CA ARG A 277 -58.19 -15.09 14.34
C ARG A 277 -57.69 -14.38 13.07
N ILE A 278 -58.42 -13.40 12.56
CA ILE A 278 -57.97 -12.57 11.42
C ILE A 278 -56.77 -11.72 11.82
N GLU A 279 -56.82 -11.05 12.98
CA GLU A 279 -55.70 -10.25 13.50
C GLU A 279 -54.41 -11.08 13.65
N LEU A 280 -54.51 -12.29 14.22
CA LEU A 280 -53.37 -13.22 14.34
C LEU A 280 -52.80 -13.62 12.97
N ARG A 281 -53.66 -13.92 12.00
CA ARG A 281 -53.27 -14.29 10.64
C ARG A 281 -52.58 -13.14 9.90
N LEU A 282 -53.06 -11.92 10.05
CA LEU A 282 -52.41 -10.73 9.49
C LEU A 282 -51.01 -10.52 10.11
N ASN A 283 -50.90 -10.64 11.44
CA ASN A 283 -49.60 -10.57 12.12
C ASN A 283 -48.62 -11.67 11.65
N GLU A 284 -49.12 -12.88 11.36
CA GLU A 284 -48.30 -13.97 10.81
C GLU A 284 -47.78 -13.64 9.40
N ILE A 285 -48.61 -13.04 8.54
CA ILE A 285 -48.20 -12.56 7.21
C ILE A 285 -47.14 -11.46 7.35
N GLU A 286 -47.36 -10.46 8.21
CA GLU A 286 -46.39 -9.39 8.42
C GLU A 286 -45.04 -9.93 8.90
N LYS A 287 -45.05 -10.84 9.88
CA LYS A 287 -43.83 -11.50 10.36
C LYS A 287 -43.11 -12.23 9.22
N ARG A 288 -43.79 -13.10 8.48
CA ARG A 288 -43.16 -13.80 7.34
C ARG A 288 -42.69 -12.84 6.25
N GLN A 289 -43.36 -11.71 6.04
CA GLN A 289 -42.95 -10.70 5.08
C GLN A 289 -41.60 -10.08 5.48
N THR A 290 -41.39 -9.80 6.78
CA THR A 290 -40.10 -9.31 7.27
C THR A 290 -38.99 -10.35 7.11
N GLU A 291 -39.28 -11.63 7.37
CA GLU A 291 -38.33 -12.74 7.18
C GLU A 291 -37.90 -12.86 5.71
N LEU A 292 -38.86 -12.82 4.78
CA LEU A 292 -38.59 -12.83 3.34
C LEU A 292 -37.75 -11.62 2.89
N ARG A 293 -38.05 -10.42 3.39
CA ARG A 293 -37.24 -9.22 3.11
C ARG A 293 -35.79 -9.40 3.59
N ASN A 294 -35.60 -9.95 4.78
CA ASN A 294 -34.26 -10.21 5.32
C ASN A 294 -33.50 -11.25 4.48
N LEU A 295 -34.16 -12.33 4.04
CA LEU A 295 -33.56 -13.33 3.15
C LEU A 295 -33.20 -12.73 1.78
N TRP A 296 -34.07 -11.89 1.22
CA TRP A 296 -33.80 -11.18 -0.03
C TRP A 296 -32.56 -10.29 0.07
N LEU A 297 -32.45 -9.49 1.14
CA LEU A 297 -31.28 -8.64 1.38
C LEU A 297 -30.00 -9.47 1.52
N LYS A 298 -30.05 -10.60 2.24
CA LYS A 298 -28.92 -11.54 2.37
C LYS A 298 -28.50 -12.12 1.01
N LEU A 299 -29.46 -12.51 0.17
CA LEU A 299 -29.17 -13.00 -1.18
C LEU A 299 -28.50 -11.92 -2.04
N MET A 300 -29.04 -10.70 -2.02
CA MET A 300 -28.47 -9.56 -2.76
C MET A 300 -27.05 -9.23 -2.31
N GLN A 301 -26.79 -9.30 -1.00
CA GLN A 301 -25.45 -9.12 -0.44
C GLN A 301 -24.50 -10.24 -0.90
N SER A 302 -24.92 -11.50 -0.78
CA SER A 302 -24.12 -12.66 -1.22
C SER A 302 -23.76 -12.60 -2.71
N VAL A 303 -24.69 -12.19 -3.57
CA VAL A 303 -24.41 -12.01 -5.01
C VAL A 303 -23.42 -10.88 -5.24
N ARG A 304 -23.54 -9.76 -4.53
CA ARG A 304 -22.60 -8.63 -4.64
C ARG A 304 -21.19 -9.06 -4.24
N GLU A 305 -21.05 -9.72 -3.10
CA GLU A 305 -19.79 -10.27 -2.60
C GLU A 305 -19.19 -11.26 -3.62
N GLY A 306 -20.00 -12.16 -4.17
CA GLY A 306 -19.55 -13.11 -5.20
C GLY A 306 -19.04 -12.44 -6.49
N ARG A 307 -19.68 -11.35 -6.94
CA ARG A 307 -19.20 -10.58 -8.11
C ARG A 307 -17.90 -9.86 -7.85
N GLU A 308 -17.77 -9.25 -6.67
CA GLU A 308 -16.55 -8.58 -6.26
C GLU A 308 -15.38 -9.57 -6.21
N LEU A 309 -15.58 -10.75 -5.59
CA LEU A 309 -14.57 -11.82 -5.58
C LEU A 309 -14.19 -12.27 -6.99
N SER A 310 -15.16 -12.52 -7.87
CA SER A 310 -14.90 -12.90 -9.26
C SER A 310 -14.07 -11.85 -10.01
N SER A 311 -14.38 -10.56 -9.83
CA SER A 311 -13.62 -9.48 -10.44
C SER A 311 -12.19 -9.38 -9.90
N LEU A 312 -11.99 -9.64 -8.60
CA LEU A 312 -10.66 -9.70 -7.99
C LEU A 312 -9.86 -10.90 -8.52
N GLU A 313 -10.48 -12.08 -8.63
CA GLU A 313 -9.86 -13.27 -9.22
C GLU A 313 -9.44 -13.04 -10.67
N GLU A 314 -10.30 -12.44 -11.49
CA GLU A 314 -9.96 -12.05 -12.87
C GLU A 314 -8.77 -11.07 -12.91
N GLY A 315 -8.73 -10.10 -11.99
CA GLY A 315 -7.60 -9.18 -11.84
C GLY A 315 -6.30 -9.90 -11.49
N VAL A 316 -6.34 -10.85 -10.55
CA VAL A 316 -5.17 -11.66 -10.15
C VAL A 316 -4.68 -12.52 -11.31
N ALA A 317 -5.61 -13.17 -12.03
CA ALA A 317 -5.30 -13.96 -13.20
C ALA A 317 -4.70 -13.12 -14.33
N PHE A 318 -5.23 -11.92 -14.57
CA PHE A 318 -4.70 -10.99 -15.57
C PHE A 318 -3.24 -10.61 -15.30
N VAL A 319 -2.93 -10.14 -14.08
CA VAL A 319 -1.56 -9.74 -13.71
C VAL A 319 -0.61 -10.93 -13.82
N THR A 320 -1.02 -12.08 -13.28
CA THR A 320 -0.20 -13.31 -13.30
C THR A 320 0.10 -13.75 -14.73
N ASN A 321 -0.91 -13.80 -15.59
CA ASN A 321 -0.75 -14.20 -17.00
C ASN A 321 0.07 -13.18 -17.79
N TRP A 322 -0.08 -11.88 -17.49
CA TRP A 322 0.70 -10.85 -18.16
C TRP A 322 2.19 -10.99 -17.83
N ILE A 323 2.54 -11.24 -16.56
CA ILE A 323 3.94 -11.46 -16.16
C ILE A 323 4.49 -12.73 -16.81
N LEU A 324 3.79 -13.86 -16.66
CA LEU A 324 4.28 -15.16 -17.15
C LEU A 324 4.38 -15.27 -18.67
N ASN A 325 3.62 -14.46 -19.42
CA ASN A 325 3.63 -14.49 -20.88
C ASN A 325 4.31 -13.26 -21.46
N THR A 326 3.68 -12.09 -21.37
CA THR A 326 4.13 -10.87 -22.05
C THR A 326 5.46 -10.38 -21.49
N ALA A 327 5.57 -10.24 -20.17
CA ALA A 327 6.77 -9.70 -19.54
C ALA A 327 7.97 -10.64 -19.68
N GLU A 328 7.75 -11.96 -19.49
CA GLU A 328 8.75 -12.99 -19.74
C GLU A 328 9.25 -12.98 -21.20
N GLN A 329 8.35 -12.86 -22.19
CA GLN A 329 8.75 -12.78 -23.60
C GLN A 329 9.58 -11.53 -23.92
N LEU A 330 9.19 -10.37 -23.39
CA LEU A 330 9.95 -9.13 -23.57
C LEU A 330 11.34 -9.22 -22.94
N PHE A 331 11.43 -9.78 -21.73
CA PHE A 331 12.69 -9.95 -21.02
C PHE A 331 13.62 -10.97 -21.69
N ASN A 332 13.09 -12.10 -22.15
CA ASN A 332 13.88 -13.15 -22.80
C ASN A 332 14.50 -12.74 -24.15
N ARG A 333 13.99 -11.68 -24.79
CA ARG A 333 14.60 -11.10 -25.99
C ARG A 333 15.89 -10.32 -25.70
N GLN A 334 16.13 -9.95 -24.45
CA GLN A 334 17.28 -9.13 -24.04
C GLN A 334 18.11 -9.90 -23.01
N GLN A 335 19.00 -10.79 -23.47
CA GLN A 335 19.85 -11.58 -22.58
C GLN A 335 21.32 -11.14 -22.61
N THR A 336 21.78 -10.52 -23.69
CA THR A 336 23.19 -10.13 -23.85
C THR A 336 23.65 -9.07 -22.86
N ILE A 337 24.96 -9.06 -22.63
CA ILE A 337 25.70 -8.05 -21.89
C ILE A 337 26.52 -7.26 -22.91
N GLY A 338 26.67 -5.96 -22.72
CA GLY A 338 27.43 -5.14 -23.66
C GLY A 338 28.92 -5.48 -23.58
N CYS A 339 29.62 -5.38 -24.72
CA CYS A 339 31.07 -5.61 -24.80
C CYS A 339 31.90 -4.30 -24.82
N ASP A 340 31.24 -3.15 -24.85
CA ASP A 340 31.85 -1.83 -24.81
C ASP A 340 30.92 -0.82 -24.12
N VAL A 341 31.43 0.38 -23.84
CA VAL A 341 30.67 1.44 -23.16
C VAL A 341 29.39 1.80 -23.93
N LYS A 342 29.43 1.80 -25.26
CA LYS A 342 28.30 2.19 -26.12
C LYS A 342 27.19 1.13 -26.10
N ALA A 343 27.52 -0.14 -26.27
CA ALA A 343 26.57 -1.24 -26.21
C ALA A 343 25.95 -1.36 -24.81
N CYS A 344 26.75 -1.21 -23.74
CA CYS A 344 26.22 -1.21 -22.37
C CYS A 344 25.20 -0.09 -22.14
N GLU A 345 25.44 1.13 -22.64
CA GLU A 345 24.47 2.24 -22.55
C GLU A 345 23.20 1.97 -23.36
N GLN A 346 23.32 1.39 -24.57
CA GLN A 346 22.16 1.01 -25.38
C GLN A 346 21.32 -0.07 -24.69
N LEU A 347 21.95 -1.10 -24.12
CA LEU A 347 21.24 -2.14 -23.38
C LEU A 347 20.61 -1.60 -22.09
N ARG A 348 21.29 -0.68 -21.39
CA ARG A 348 20.75 -0.02 -20.19
C ARG A 348 19.53 0.84 -20.51
N THR A 349 19.58 1.61 -21.59
CA THR A 349 18.44 2.43 -22.04
C THR A 349 17.27 1.55 -22.50
N ALA A 350 17.53 0.47 -23.24
CA ALA A 350 16.51 -0.51 -23.60
C ALA A 350 15.88 -1.19 -22.37
N HIS A 351 16.69 -1.50 -21.35
CA HIS A 351 16.20 -2.04 -20.08
C HIS A 351 15.33 -1.04 -19.31
N ASN A 352 15.68 0.24 -19.29
CA ASN A 352 14.84 1.28 -18.68
C ASN A 352 13.47 1.40 -19.37
N VAL A 353 13.41 1.25 -20.70
CA VAL A 353 12.14 1.23 -21.44
C VAL A 353 11.29 0.03 -21.02
N LEU A 354 11.89 -1.15 -20.88
CA LEU A 354 11.20 -2.34 -20.38
C LEU A 354 10.66 -2.14 -18.94
N GLU A 355 11.46 -1.56 -18.04
CA GLU A 355 10.99 -1.24 -16.67
C GLU A 355 9.78 -0.30 -16.69
N MET A 356 9.76 0.67 -17.61
CA MET A 356 8.64 1.58 -17.80
C MET A 356 7.38 0.87 -18.32
N GLU A 357 7.52 -0.09 -19.25
CA GLU A 357 6.39 -0.93 -19.73
C GLU A 357 5.79 -1.77 -18.59
N CYS A 358 6.61 -2.26 -17.65
CA CYS A 358 6.12 -3.01 -16.48
C CYS A 358 5.38 -2.13 -15.45
N ARG A 359 5.58 -0.80 -15.48
CA ARG A 359 5.09 0.11 -14.45
C ARG A 359 3.57 0.14 -14.34
N GLU A 360 2.86 0.09 -15.47
CA GLU A 360 1.39 0.09 -15.48
C GLU A 360 0.85 -1.16 -14.79
N THR A 361 1.36 -2.33 -15.16
CA THR A 361 0.98 -3.61 -14.54
C THR A 361 1.31 -3.66 -13.06
N TYR A 362 2.46 -3.12 -12.63
CA TYR A 362 2.79 -3.01 -11.20
C TYR A 362 1.88 -2.04 -10.44
N GLY A 363 1.39 -0.98 -11.10
CA GLY A 363 0.36 -0.10 -10.56
C GLY A 363 -0.95 -0.86 -10.32
N PHE A 364 -1.43 -1.59 -11.32
CA PHE A 364 -2.62 -2.44 -11.20
C PHE A 364 -2.46 -3.52 -10.12
N TYR A 365 -1.29 -4.16 -10.04
CA TYR A 365 -0.95 -5.11 -8.98
C TYR A 365 -1.08 -4.48 -7.58
N GLY A 366 -0.54 -3.26 -7.39
CA GLY A 366 -0.63 -2.55 -6.11
C GLY A 366 -2.08 -2.19 -5.73
N GLU A 367 -2.85 -1.69 -6.69
CA GLU A 367 -4.28 -1.41 -6.50
C GLU A 367 -5.07 -2.68 -6.15
N LEU A 368 -4.79 -3.78 -6.84
CA LEU A 368 -5.43 -5.07 -6.63
C LEU A 368 -5.14 -5.63 -5.24
N LEU A 369 -3.89 -5.53 -4.77
CA LEU A 369 -3.53 -5.90 -3.41
C LEU A 369 -4.32 -5.10 -2.38
N TYR A 370 -4.41 -3.78 -2.56
CA TYR A 370 -5.19 -2.92 -1.68
C TYR A 370 -6.67 -3.33 -1.65
N LYS A 371 -7.29 -3.53 -2.81
CA LYS A 371 -8.69 -3.97 -2.91
C LYS A 371 -8.93 -5.29 -2.18
N ILE A 372 -8.06 -6.28 -2.36
CA ILE A 372 -8.15 -7.58 -1.66
C ILE A 372 -8.00 -7.39 -0.14
N ASP A 373 -7.06 -6.57 0.31
CA ASP A 373 -6.81 -6.35 1.74
C ASP A 373 -7.98 -5.58 2.41
N THR A 374 -8.60 -4.64 1.69
CA THR A 374 -9.78 -3.87 2.14
C THR A 374 -11.13 -4.55 1.88
N TYR A 375 -11.13 -5.81 1.43
CA TYR A 375 -12.36 -6.54 1.14
C TYR A 375 -13.23 -6.65 2.40
N ASN A 376 -14.49 -6.21 2.28
CA ASN A 376 -15.46 -6.09 3.38
C ASN A 376 -16.44 -7.28 3.48
N GLY A 377 -16.40 -8.23 2.53
CA GLY A 377 -17.27 -9.40 2.53
C GLY A 377 -16.80 -10.53 3.45
N CYS A 378 -17.48 -11.69 3.38
CA CYS A 378 -17.13 -12.85 4.20
C CYS A 378 -15.74 -13.42 3.85
N LYS A 379 -14.84 -13.50 4.84
CA LYS A 379 -13.45 -13.97 4.68
C LYS A 379 -13.27 -15.48 4.95
N ASP A 380 -14.27 -16.14 5.52
CA ASP A 380 -14.20 -17.57 5.87
C ASP A 380 -14.67 -18.48 4.73
N GLY A 381 -15.14 -17.90 3.61
CA GLY A 381 -15.61 -18.64 2.45
C GLY A 381 -14.49 -19.31 1.66
N LEU A 382 -14.79 -20.47 1.05
CA LEU A 382 -13.85 -21.18 0.16
C LEU A 382 -13.34 -20.30 -0.98
N ALA A 383 -14.23 -19.53 -1.64
CA ALA A 383 -13.88 -18.63 -2.73
C ALA A 383 -12.85 -17.56 -2.30
N TYR A 384 -13.03 -16.96 -1.12
CA TYR A 384 -12.05 -15.98 -0.61
C TYR A 384 -10.70 -16.65 -0.31
N ARG A 385 -10.69 -17.85 0.26
CA ARG A 385 -9.45 -18.61 0.51
C ARG A 385 -8.71 -18.95 -0.80
N ASP A 386 -9.46 -19.31 -1.84
CA ASP A 386 -8.89 -19.60 -3.16
C ASP A 386 -8.32 -18.32 -3.80
N LEU A 387 -9.03 -17.19 -3.70
CA LEU A 387 -8.52 -15.87 -4.09
C LEU A 387 -7.22 -15.51 -3.35
N ILE A 388 -7.13 -15.75 -2.03
CA ILE A 388 -5.90 -15.50 -1.27
C ILE A 388 -4.75 -16.39 -1.76
N SER A 389 -5.03 -17.66 -2.06
CA SER A 389 -4.01 -18.56 -2.60
C SER A 389 -3.50 -18.09 -3.98
N GLN A 390 -4.41 -17.63 -4.85
CA GLN A 390 -4.04 -17.03 -6.13
C GLN A 390 -3.28 -15.71 -5.96
N LYS A 391 -3.68 -14.87 -5.01
CA LYS A 391 -2.98 -13.62 -4.65
C LYS A 391 -1.54 -13.91 -4.22
N ASP A 392 -1.33 -14.89 -3.34
CA ASP A 392 0.00 -15.24 -2.84
C ASP A 392 0.89 -15.79 -3.97
N PHE A 393 0.31 -16.59 -4.86
CA PHE A 393 0.99 -17.04 -6.08
C PHE A 393 1.36 -15.87 -6.99
N MET A 394 0.44 -14.94 -7.25
CA MET A 394 0.72 -13.71 -8.02
C MET A 394 1.83 -12.89 -7.36
N GLN A 395 1.82 -12.71 -6.04
CA GLN A 395 2.88 -12.01 -5.33
C GLN A 395 4.23 -12.68 -5.52
N PHE A 396 4.28 -14.01 -5.44
CA PHE A 396 5.49 -14.77 -5.69
C PHE A 396 6.02 -14.56 -7.12
N VAL A 397 5.15 -14.67 -8.13
CA VAL A 397 5.50 -14.45 -9.55
C VAL A 397 6.01 -13.04 -9.79
N CYS A 398 5.29 -12.02 -9.31
CA CYS A 398 5.68 -10.62 -9.45
C CYS A 398 7.03 -10.32 -8.76
N ARG A 399 7.24 -10.81 -7.53
CA ARG A 399 8.49 -10.61 -6.79
C ARG A 399 9.68 -11.30 -7.46
N SER A 400 9.49 -12.54 -7.93
CA SER A 400 10.52 -13.30 -8.63
C SER A 400 10.92 -12.60 -9.93
N PHE A 401 9.93 -12.16 -10.73
CA PHE A 401 10.19 -11.41 -11.95
C PHE A 401 10.89 -10.06 -11.67
N ALA A 402 10.42 -9.29 -10.68
CA ALA A 402 11.03 -8.02 -10.31
C ALA A 402 12.48 -8.19 -9.81
N SER A 403 12.76 -9.24 -9.03
CA SER A 403 14.13 -9.55 -8.59
C SER A 403 15.06 -9.86 -9.77
N ARG A 404 14.55 -10.53 -10.81
CA ARG A 404 15.31 -10.82 -12.02
C ARG A 404 15.54 -9.57 -12.89
N LEU A 405 14.54 -8.69 -12.98
CA LEU A 405 14.63 -7.39 -13.63
C LEU A 405 15.74 -6.55 -12.97
N GLU A 406 15.69 -6.44 -11.64
CA GLU A 406 16.69 -5.76 -10.82
C GLU A 406 18.09 -6.37 -10.96
N ARG A 407 18.19 -7.70 -10.97
CA ARG A 407 19.45 -8.40 -11.21
C ARG A 407 20.06 -8.03 -12.56
N ARG A 408 19.27 -7.99 -13.63
CA ARG A 408 19.74 -7.56 -14.96
C ARG A 408 20.20 -6.10 -14.93
N ARG A 409 19.45 -5.20 -14.29
CA ARG A 409 19.86 -3.80 -14.11
C ARG A 409 21.23 -3.69 -13.47
N ASN A 410 21.46 -4.43 -12.39
CA ASN A 410 22.73 -4.42 -11.67
C ASN A 410 23.89 -4.97 -12.50
N ILE A 411 23.65 -6.04 -13.28
CA ILE A 411 24.63 -6.56 -14.25
C ILE A 411 25.00 -5.49 -15.29
N LEU A 412 24.01 -4.81 -15.89
CA LEU A 412 24.25 -3.78 -16.90
C LEU A 412 25.00 -2.56 -16.35
N ILE A 413 24.67 -2.13 -15.13
CA ILE A 413 25.35 -1.00 -14.46
C ILE A 413 26.80 -1.35 -14.14
N THR A 414 27.06 -2.53 -13.58
CA THR A 414 28.43 -2.97 -13.28
C THR A 414 29.22 -3.21 -14.56
N SER A 415 28.62 -3.80 -15.60
CA SER A 415 29.24 -3.95 -16.92
C SER A 415 29.64 -2.58 -17.50
N LEU A 416 28.74 -1.60 -17.50
CA LEU A 416 29.05 -0.25 -17.95
C LEU A 416 30.19 0.39 -17.13
N ARG A 417 30.17 0.24 -15.81
CA ARG A 417 31.23 0.76 -14.93
C ARG A 417 32.58 0.10 -15.22
N PHE A 418 32.60 -1.21 -15.41
CA PHE A 418 33.80 -1.98 -15.78
C PHE A 418 34.41 -1.45 -17.07
N TYR A 419 33.65 -1.37 -18.17
CA TYR A 419 34.18 -0.88 -19.44
C TYR A 419 34.60 0.59 -19.42
N ARG A 420 33.97 1.44 -18.60
CA ARG A 420 34.44 2.81 -18.38
C ARG A 420 35.80 2.86 -17.69
N LEU A 421 35.99 2.04 -16.64
CA LEU A 421 37.27 1.93 -15.94
C LEU A 421 38.36 1.35 -16.85
N VAL A 422 38.02 0.37 -17.68
CA VAL A 422 38.93 -0.17 -18.70
C VAL A 422 39.38 0.93 -19.66
N ASN A 423 38.44 1.67 -20.28
CA ASN A 423 38.80 2.76 -21.18
C ASN A 423 39.64 3.83 -20.48
N GLU A 424 39.26 4.26 -19.28
CA GLU A 424 39.99 5.25 -18.50
C GLU A 424 41.42 4.76 -18.18
N TYR A 425 41.59 3.52 -17.71
CA TYR A 425 42.90 2.96 -17.40
C TYR A 425 43.81 2.90 -18.63
N PHE A 426 43.28 2.45 -19.77
CA PHE A 426 44.05 2.32 -21.01
C PHE A 426 44.43 3.69 -21.59
N GLU A 427 43.52 4.66 -21.60
CA GLU A 427 43.79 6.03 -22.03
C GLU A 427 44.84 6.70 -21.12
N ARG A 428 44.68 6.61 -19.80
CA ARG A 428 45.59 7.24 -18.83
C ARG A 428 46.99 6.62 -18.83
N THR A 429 47.10 5.29 -18.92
CA THR A 429 48.41 4.64 -19.05
C THR A 429 49.10 5.04 -20.35
N THR A 430 48.36 5.15 -21.47
CA THR A 430 48.92 5.62 -22.75
C THR A 430 49.42 7.07 -22.62
N GLN A 431 48.59 7.95 -22.06
CA GLN A 431 48.92 9.36 -21.86
C GLN A 431 50.19 9.54 -21.00
N VAL A 432 50.30 8.82 -19.87
CA VAL A 432 51.47 8.91 -18.99
C VAL A 432 52.71 8.34 -19.69
N PHE A 433 52.58 7.23 -20.41
CA PHE A 433 53.68 6.62 -21.14
C PHE A 433 54.24 7.56 -22.22
N GLU A 434 53.39 8.16 -23.04
CA GLU A 434 53.82 9.09 -24.09
C GLU A 434 54.41 10.39 -23.52
N SER A 435 53.75 10.99 -22.52
CA SER A 435 54.13 12.31 -22.02
C SER A 435 55.28 12.32 -21.03
N LEU A 436 55.37 11.31 -20.14
CA LEU A 436 56.31 11.32 -19.01
C LEU A 436 57.39 10.24 -19.10
N VAL A 437 57.21 9.21 -19.93
CA VAL A 437 58.20 8.11 -20.07
C VAL A 437 58.98 8.25 -21.39
N MET A 438 58.28 8.40 -22.53
CA MET A 438 58.93 8.47 -23.85
C MET A 438 59.53 9.85 -24.17
N GLY A 439 59.02 10.93 -23.58
CA GLY A 439 59.39 12.32 -23.92
C GLY A 439 60.78 12.81 -23.46
N ASN A 440 61.61 11.97 -22.83
CA ASN A 440 62.77 12.45 -22.07
C ASN A 440 64.09 12.44 -22.85
N LYS A 441 64.33 13.50 -23.63
CA LYS A 441 65.65 14.16 -23.61
C LYS A 441 65.54 15.31 -22.62
N MET A 442 65.91 15.07 -21.36
CA MET A 442 65.88 16.09 -20.31
C MET A 442 67.05 17.05 -20.49
N ASP A 443 66.87 18.06 -21.34
CA ASP A 443 67.87 19.13 -21.51
C ASP A 443 67.77 20.17 -20.36
N ASP A 444 66.64 20.21 -19.65
CA ASP A 444 66.37 21.17 -18.57
C ASP A 444 66.15 20.47 -17.22
N PHE A 445 67.24 20.36 -16.45
CA PHE A 445 67.28 19.72 -15.13
C PHE A 445 66.26 20.33 -14.14
N THR A 446 65.95 21.63 -14.27
CA THR A 446 65.08 22.36 -13.33
C THR A 446 63.65 21.82 -13.28
N LYS A 447 63.18 21.18 -14.37
CA LYS A 447 61.84 20.60 -14.47
C LYS A 447 61.76 19.16 -13.97
N ALA A 448 62.89 18.53 -13.62
CA ALA A 448 62.95 17.14 -13.21
C ALA A 448 62.16 16.87 -11.94
N ALA A 449 62.33 17.71 -10.91
CA ALA A 449 61.60 17.57 -9.63
C ALA A 449 60.07 17.69 -9.81
N ALA A 450 59.61 18.62 -10.65
CA ALA A 450 58.19 18.80 -10.95
C ALA A 450 57.62 17.61 -11.74
N SER A 451 58.38 17.09 -12.71
CA SER A 451 58.00 15.93 -13.51
C SER A 451 57.97 14.64 -12.68
N LEU A 452 58.93 14.49 -11.75
CA LEU A 452 58.95 13.39 -10.78
C LEU A 452 57.70 13.40 -9.89
N LYS A 453 57.30 14.57 -9.39
CA LYS A 453 56.07 14.71 -8.60
C LYS A 453 54.84 14.32 -9.42
N LYS A 454 54.70 14.84 -10.64
CA LYS A 454 53.60 14.49 -11.55
C LYS A 454 53.55 12.99 -11.86
N LEU A 455 54.70 12.35 -12.06
CA LEU A 455 54.79 10.91 -12.30
C LEU A 455 54.34 10.11 -11.08
N LYS A 456 54.79 10.48 -9.86
CA LYS A 456 54.37 9.86 -8.60
C LYS A 456 52.85 9.99 -8.36
N ASP A 457 52.31 11.18 -8.56
CA ASP A 457 50.87 11.44 -8.41
C ASP A 457 50.05 10.64 -9.42
N SER A 458 50.50 10.59 -10.68
CA SER A 458 49.83 9.82 -11.76
C SER A 458 49.90 8.32 -11.51
N GLN A 459 51.04 7.80 -11.02
CA GLN A 459 51.21 6.40 -10.65
C GLN A 459 50.23 6.01 -9.54
N GLN A 460 50.11 6.82 -8.49
CA GLN A 460 49.18 6.55 -7.39
C GLN A 460 47.72 6.53 -7.85
N ASN A 461 47.35 7.44 -8.76
CA ASN A 461 46.00 7.47 -9.36
C ASN A 461 45.74 6.20 -10.19
N LEU A 462 46.67 5.82 -11.07
CA LEU A 462 46.55 4.61 -11.89
C LEU A 462 46.40 3.34 -11.05
N VAL A 463 47.15 3.20 -9.96
CA VAL A 463 47.02 2.08 -9.00
C VAL A 463 45.64 2.08 -8.32
N SER A 464 45.02 3.25 -8.13
CA SER A 464 43.64 3.34 -7.62
C SER A 464 42.61 2.89 -8.65
N ILE A 465 42.72 3.37 -9.89
CA ILE A 465 41.83 3.01 -11.00
C ILE A 465 41.91 1.51 -11.27
N GLU A 466 43.12 0.96 -11.32
CA GLU A 466 43.35 -0.47 -11.54
C GLU A 466 42.68 -1.35 -10.48
N ARG A 467 42.82 -0.98 -9.20
CA ARG A 467 42.17 -1.73 -8.10
C ARG A 467 40.65 -1.74 -8.23
N GLU A 468 40.04 -0.61 -8.59
CA GLU A 468 38.60 -0.54 -8.81
C GLU A 468 38.18 -1.30 -10.08
N LEU A 469 38.99 -1.27 -11.16
CA LEU A 469 38.77 -2.03 -12.39
C LEU A 469 38.73 -3.53 -12.11
N ILE A 470 39.75 -4.06 -11.42
CA ILE A 470 39.85 -5.48 -11.09
C ILE A 470 38.65 -5.90 -10.24
N LYS A 471 38.34 -5.11 -9.19
CA LYS A 471 37.22 -5.36 -8.30
C LYS A 471 35.87 -5.38 -9.03
N GLU A 472 35.61 -4.44 -9.94
CA GLU A 472 34.37 -4.44 -10.73
C GLU A 472 34.33 -5.57 -11.77
N GLY A 473 35.47 -5.96 -12.34
CA GLY A 473 35.56 -7.10 -13.26
C GLY A 473 35.30 -8.44 -12.57
N GLU A 474 35.90 -8.68 -11.40
CA GLU A 474 35.63 -9.86 -10.57
C GLU A 474 34.15 -9.91 -10.15
N LYS A 475 33.63 -8.79 -9.64
CA LYS A 475 32.21 -8.68 -9.28
C LYS A 475 31.29 -8.97 -10.47
N LEU A 476 31.62 -8.48 -11.67
CA LEU A 476 30.85 -8.77 -12.88
C LEU A 476 30.87 -10.27 -13.16
N SER A 477 32.05 -10.89 -13.21
CA SER A 477 32.21 -12.34 -13.42
C SER A 477 31.42 -13.18 -12.41
N ASP A 478 31.44 -12.81 -11.13
CA ASP A 478 30.69 -13.47 -10.08
C ASP A 478 29.18 -13.36 -10.29
N MET A 479 28.70 -12.16 -10.63
CA MET A 479 27.28 -11.96 -10.94
C MET A 479 26.84 -12.79 -12.14
N LEU A 480 27.67 -12.91 -13.19
CA LEU A 480 27.35 -13.71 -14.38
C LEU A 480 27.36 -15.21 -14.10
N SER A 481 28.19 -15.66 -13.17
CA SER A 481 28.31 -17.07 -12.79
C SER A 481 27.14 -17.59 -11.94
N MET A 482 26.37 -16.68 -11.33
CA MET A 482 25.21 -17.07 -10.51
C MET A 482 24.03 -17.54 -11.39
N PRO A 483 23.37 -18.67 -11.05
CA PRO A 483 22.24 -19.18 -11.83
C PRO A 483 21.05 -18.21 -11.79
N VAL A 484 20.32 -18.16 -12.89
CA VAL A 484 19.13 -17.31 -13.05
C VAL A 484 17.88 -18.19 -12.98
N LYS A 485 16.84 -17.74 -12.29
CA LYS A 485 15.54 -18.41 -12.21
C LYS A 485 14.48 -17.64 -12.97
N ASP A 486 13.46 -18.32 -13.48
CA ASP A 486 12.27 -17.68 -14.05
C ASP A 486 11.31 -17.16 -12.96
N ALA A 487 10.23 -16.51 -13.36
CA ALA A 487 9.21 -16.03 -12.41
C ALA A 487 8.49 -17.15 -11.62
N LEU A 488 8.62 -18.41 -12.05
CA LEU A 488 8.10 -19.60 -11.35
C LEU A 488 9.15 -20.26 -10.44
N GLY A 489 10.37 -19.73 -10.39
CA GLY A 489 11.47 -20.27 -9.58
C GLY A 489 12.20 -21.46 -10.21
N ARG A 490 11.97 -21.74 -11.49
CA ARG A 490 12.67 -22.79 -12.26
C ARG A 490 13.97 -22.23 -12.82
N ASP A 491 15.01 -23.06 -12.91
CA ASP A 491 16.31 -22.62 -13.41
C ASP A 491 16.26 -22.32 -14.92
N LEU A 492 16.76 -21.15 -15.30
CA LEU A 492 16.97 -20.73 -16.68
C LEU A 492 18.44 -20.94 -17.04
N HIS A 493 18.68 -21.72 -18.10
CA HIS A 493 20.00 -21.93 -18.66
C HIS A 493 20.36 -20.77 -19.59
N ILE A 494 20.71 -19.62 -19.02
CA ILE A 494 21.29 -18.51 -19.75
C ILE A 494 22.80 -18.70 -19.78
N ASP A 495 23.39 -18.73 -20.97
CA ASP A 495 24.82 -18.93 -21.14
C ASP A 495 25.55 -17.58 -21.20
N TYR A 496 26.34 -17.30 -20.18
CA TYR A 496 27.24 -16.15 -20.11
C TYR A 496 28.71 -16.55 -20.21
N SER A 497 29.02 -17.77 -20.66
CA SER A 497 30.39 -18.30 -20.69
C SER A 497 31.33 -17.42 -21.52
N ASP A 498 30.88 -16.95 -22.68
CA ASP A 498 31.65 -16.07 -23.56
C ASP A 498 31.92 -14.71 -22.92
N ASP A 499 30.90 -14.11 -22.29
CA ASP A 499 31.03 -12.83 -21.58
C ASP A 499 32.00 -12.94 -20.39
N ILE A 500 31.94 -14.05 -19.64
CA ILE A 500 32.86 -14.33 -18.53
C ILE A 500 34.29 -14.50 -19.05
N CYS A 501 34.49 -15.22 -20.15
CA CYS A 501 35.80 -15.36 -20.80
C CYS A 501 36.35 -14.00 -21.24
N ASN A 502 35.54 -13.16 -21.88
CA ASN A 502 35.95 -11.82 -22.31
C ASN A 502 36.34 -10.92 -21.13
N VAL A 503 35.58 -10.93 -20.03
CA VAL A 503 35.93 -10.17 -18.81
C VAL A 503 37.29 -10.64 -18.26
N ARG A 504 37.51 -11.96 -18.20
CA ARG A 504 38.79 -12.52 -17.74
C ARG A 504 39.96 -12.12 -18.64
N GLU A 505 39.79 -12.18 -19.96
CA GLU A 505 40.82 -11.78 -20.93
C GLU A 505 41.21 -10.30 -20.77
N ILE A 506 40.23 -9.41 -20.56
CA ILE A 506 40.48 -7.98 -20.31
C ILE A 506 41.23 -7.78 -18.99
N LEU A 507 40.88 -8.53 -17.94
CA LEU A 507 41.61 -8.48 -16.67
C LEU A 507 43.07 -8.95 -16.84
N GLU A 508 43.30 -10.07 -17.51
CA GLU A 508 44.65 -10.58 -17.81
C GLU A 508 45.48 -9.57 -18.63
N THR A 509 44.85 -8.95 -19.64
CA THR A 509 45.47 -7.91 -20.46
C THR A 509 45.83 -6.67 -19.63
N THR A 510 44.96 -6.28 -18.69
CA THR A 510 45.21 -5.17 -17.76
C THR A 510 46.40 -5.48 -16.84
N LEU A 511 46.48 -6.70 -16.30
CA LEU A 511 47.60 -7.14 -15.46
C LEU A 511 48.93 -7.19 -16.22
N ALA A 512 48.90 -7.65 -17.47
CA ALA A 512 50.07 -7.65 -18.35
C ALA A 512 50.54 -6.21 -18.64
N ARG A 513 49.60 -5.30 -18.94
CA ARG A 513 49.87 -3.88 -19.16
C ARG A 513 50.44 -3.20 -17.91
N ARG A 514 49.92 -3.50 -16.73
CA ARG A 514 50.48 -3.03 -15.45
C ARG A 514 51.96 -3.37 -15.34
N LYS A 515 52.33 -4.63 -15.61
CA LYS A 515 53.72 -5.08 -15.45
C LYS A 515 54.68 -4.27 -16.32
N ILE A 516 54.37 -4.18 -17.61
CA ILE A 516 55.18 -3.43 -18.59
C ILE A 516 55.27 -1.95 -18.21
N PHE A 517 54.15 -1.35 -17.80
CA PHE A 517 54.09 0.04 -17.40
C PHE A 517 54.86 0.31 -16.10
N SER A 518 54.75 -0.58 -15.11
CA SER A 518 55.45 -0.47 -13.82
C SER A 518 56.96 -0.44 -14.00
N ASP A 519 57.51 -1.37 -14.79
CA ASP A 519 58.95 -1.44 -15.06
C ASP A 519 59.45 -0.15 -15.73
N SER A 520 58.68 0.37 -16.69
CA SER A 520 59.01 1.61 -17.42
C SER A 520 58.93 2.85 -16.53
N VAL A 521 57.91 2.94 -15.67
CA VAL A 521 57.73 4.05 -14.74
C VAL A 521 58.75 4.02 -13.60
N GLU A 522 59.12 2.84 -13.10
CA GLU A 522 60.14 2.69 -12.05
C GLU A 522 61.51 3.14 -12.55
N LEU A 523 61.89 2.71 -13.76
CA LEU A 523 63.12 3.17 -14.41
C LEU A 523 63.12 4.70 -14.55
N GLN A 524 62.04 5.27 -15.09
CA GLN A 524 61.93 6.70 -15.31
C GLN A 524 61.92 7.51 -14.00
N LYS A 525 61.27 7.00 -12.96
CA LYS A 525 61.28 7.58 -11.62
C LYS A 525 62.71 7.63 -11.06
N LEU A 526 63.46 6.54 -11.17
CA LEU A 526 64.85 6.48 -10.72
C LEU A 526 65.72 7.49 -11.48
N THR A 527 65.56 7.57 -12.81
CA THR A 527 66.27 8.55 -13.63
C THR A 527 65.95 9.99 -13.21
N LEU A 528 64.67 10.33 -12.99
CA LEU A 528 64.28 11.67 -12.54
C LEU A 528 64.76 12.00 -11.12
N GLU A 529 64.82 11.01 -10.22
CA GLU A 529 65.41 11.16 -8.87
C GLU A 529 66.91 11.46 -8.97
N GLN A 530 67.65 10.70 -9.78
CA GLN A 530 69.08 10.93 -10.02
C GLN A 530 69.34 12.31 -10.66
N VAL A 531 68.55 12.71 -11.65
CA VAL A 531 68.64 14.03 -12.31
C VAL A 531 68.36 15.17 -11.31
N THR A 532 67.42 14.98 -10.38
CA THR A 532 67.15 15.96 -9.33
C THR A 532 68.32 16.08 -8.35
N HIS A 533 68.97 14.96 -8.00
CA HIS A 533 70.18 14.98 -7.18
C HIS A 533 71.37 15.63 -7.89
N ILE A 534 71.58 15.36 -9.19
CA ILE A 534 72.59 16.04 -10.01
C ILE A 534 72.39 17.55 -9.95
N GLN A 535 71.15 18.03 -10.16
CA GLN A 535 70.85 19.46 -10.09
C GLN A 535 71.21 20.04 -8.72
N ALA A 536 70.81 19.38 -7.63
CA ALA A 536 71.09 19.84 -6.27
C ALA A 536 72.60 19.90 -5.98
N TYR A 537 73.34 18.84 -6.33
CA TYR A 537 74.80 18.82 -6.16
C TYR A 537 75.48 19.92 -6.95
N GLU A 538 75.06 20.19 -8.19
CA GLU A 538 75.63 21.26 -9.00
C GLU A 538 75.28 22.66 -8.51
N GLU A 539 74.06 22.85 -7.98
CA GLU A 539 73.67 24.10 -7.32
C GLU A 539 74.54 24.36 -6.09
N ASP A 540 74.74 23.35 -5.25
CA ASP A 540 75.58 23.42 -4.06
C ASP A 540 77.07 23.59 -4.43
N SER A 541 77.54 22.96 -5.51
CA SER A 541 78.90 23.16 -6.04
C SER A 541 79.11 24.60 -6.52
N ARG A 542 78.12 25.21 -7.21
CA ARG A 542 78.17 26.64 -7.58
C ARG A 542 78.21 27.52 -6.34
N MET A 543 77.47 27.19 -5.29
CA MET A 543 77.55 27.90 -4.01
C MET A 543 78.92 27.73 -3.36
N ALA A 544 79.53 26.55 -3.41
CA ALA A 544 80.88 26.31 -2.89
C ALA A 544 81.94 27.16 -3.63
N ILE A 545 81.86 27.23 -4.97
CA ILE A 545 82.73 28.12 -5.78
C ILE A 545 82.54 29.57 -5.35
N LYS A 546 81.29 30.03 -5.21
CA LYS A 546 80.99 31.40 -4.75
C LYS A 546 81.51 31.68 -3.35
N TRP A 547 81.30 30.78 -2.39
CA TRP A 547 81.83 30.94 -1.04
C TRP A 547 83.36 31.00 -1.03
N LEU A 548 84.01 30.24 -1.90
CA LEU A 548 85.46 30.26 -2.03
C LEU A 548 85.94 31.59 -2.63
N ASP A 549 85.24 32.13 -3.63
CA ASP A 549 85.52 33.44 -4.20
C ASP A 549 85.27 34.58 -3.18
N ASP A 550 84.16 34.53 -2.44
CA ASP A 550 83.87 35.48 -1.37
C ASP A 550 84.95 35.44 -0.27
N LEU A 551 85.37 34.23 0.14
CA LEU A 551 86.45 34.04 1.11
C LEU A 551 87.78 34.60 0.60
N TYR A 552 88.10 34.37 -0.67
CA TYR A 552 89.27 34.93 -1.35
C TYR A 552 89.24 36.46 -1.37
N ASN A 553 88.10 37.05 -1.73
CA ASN A 553 87.90 38.50 -1.76
C ASN A 553 88.06 39.13 -0.37
N VAL A 554 87.56 38.49 0.69
CA VAL A 554 87.74 38.96 2.07
C VAL A 554 89.21 38.87 2.49
N MET A 555 89.88 37.76 2.19
CA MET A 555 91.31 37.56 2.51
C MET A 555 92.18 38.67 1.89
N ILE A 556 91.96 39.02 0.62
CA ILE A 556 92.71 40.09 -0.06
C ILE A 556 92.40 41.45 0.55
N ARG A 557 91.15 41.74 0.93
CA ARG A 557 90.80 43.05 1.49
C ARG A 557 91.33 43.25 2.91
N CYS A 558 91.29 42.22 3.74
CA CYS A 558 91.57 42.34 5.17
C CYS A 558 93.05 42.09 5.54
N HIS A 559 93.78 41.28 4.78
CA HIS A 559 95.11 40.79 5.19
C HIS A 559 96.27 41.30 4.31
N THR A 560 96.20 42.55 3.85
CA THR A 560 97.25 43.20 3.02
C THR A 560 98.37 43.90 3.80
N HIS A 561 98.27 44.01 5.12
CA HIS A 561 99.25 44.73 5.95
C HIS A 561 99.88 43.82 7.00
N VAL A 562 101.13 44.10 7.38
CA VAL A 562 101.81 43.45 8.51
C VAL A 562 101.50 44.23 9.79
N GLY A 563 101.06 43.53 10.84
CA GLY A 563 100.81 44.11 12.16
C GLY A 563 102.01 44.86 12.76
N CYS A 564 101.74 45.85 13.61
CA CYS A 564 102.74 46.77 14.16
C CYS A 564 103.43 46.23 15.43
N ASN A 565 102.93 45.13 16.01
CA ASN A 565 103.51 44.47 17.18
C ASN A 565 103.41 42.94 17.08
N ILE A 566 104.13 42.22 17.95
CA ILE A 566 104.19 40.75 17.92
C ILE A 566 102.83 40.08 18.10
N TYR A 567 101.91 40.71 18.84
CA TYR A 567 100.57 40.20 19.07
C TYR A 567 99.73 40.32 17.80
N GLU A 568 99.72 41.48 17.14
CA GLU A 568 99.03 41.71 15.87
C GLU A 568 99.55 40.81 14.74
N ILE A 569 100.87 40.61 14.63
CA ILE A 569 101.47 39.69 13.65
C ILE A 569 101.00 38.25 13.89
N GLN A 570 100.95 37.82 15.16
CA GLN A 570 100.50 36.48 15.52
C GLN A 570 99.00 36.29 15.24
N VAL A 571 98.16 37.28 15.58
CA VAL A 571 96.71 37.27 15.28
C VAL A 571 96.48 37.19 13.77
N GLN A 572 97.14 38.02 12.96
CA GLN A 572 97.02 37.99 11.50
C GLN A 572 97.44 36.64 10.90
N LYS A 573 98.50 36.03 11.44
CA LYS A 573 98.94 34.69 11.03
C LYS A 573 97.90 33.62 11.36
N ASP A 574 97.33 33.66 12.57
CA ASP A 574 96.33 32.69 13.02
C ASP A 574 95.01 32.84 12.24
N GLU A 575 94.61 34.07 11.93
CA GLU A 575 93.50 34.37 11.03
C GLU A 575 93.75 33.83 9.62
N LEU A 576 94.90 34.12 9.00
CA LEU A 576 95.27 33.61 7.68
C LEU A 576 95.28 32.07 7.61
N GLN A 577 95.75 31.40 8.67
CA GLN A 577 95.65 29.94 8.77
C GLN A 577 94.20 29.44 8.88
N THR A 578 93.35 30.20 9.57
CA THR A 578 91.92 29.90 9.69
C THR A 578 91.19 30.10 8.36
N PHE A 579 91.52 31.14 7.59
CA PHE A 579 91.06 31.33 6.21
C PHE A 579 91.45 30.14 5.33
N GLN A 580 92.72 29.72 5.38
CA GLN A 580 93.19 28.58 4.60
C GLN A 580 92.47 27.28 4.97
N LYS A 581 92.26 27.02 6.26
CA LYS A 581 91.51 25.84 6.73
C LYS A 581 90.05 25.87 6.26
N THR A 582 89.41 27.02 6.35
CA THR A 582 88.01 27.21 5.90
C THR A 582 87.90 27.03 4.39
N GLY A 583 88.78 27.66 3.61
CA GLY A 583 88.84 27.52 2.16
C GLY A 583 89.10 26.08 1.72
N LYS A 584 90.01 25.37 2.41
CA LYS A 584 90.26 23.94 2.15
C LYS A 584 89.02 23.09 2.42
N SER A 585 88.26 23.40 3.47
CA SER A 585 87.01 22.70 3.77
C SER A 585 85.94 22.94 2.68
N ILE A 586 85.79 24.19 2.22
CA ILE A 586 84.85 24.55 1.14
C ILE A 586 85.26 23.87 -0.18
N TYR A 587 86.55 23.91 -0.51
CA TYR A 587 87.09 23.25 -1.71
C TYR A 587 86.85 21.73 -1.68
N ASN A 588 87.14 21.07 -0.56
CA ASN A 588 86.91 19.64 -0.41
C ASN A 588 85.41 19.29 -0.51
N TYR A 589 84.53 20.12 0.08
CA TYR A 589 83.08 19.95 -0.04
C TYR A 589 82.62 20.07 -1.50
N GLY A 590 83.06 21.10 -2.22
CA GLY A 590 82.76 21.28 -3.65
C GLY A 590 83.24 20.10 -4.51
N CYS A 591 84.45 19.58 -4.25
CA CYS A 591 84.98 18.40 -4.96
C CYS A 591 84.10 17.16 -4.72
N GLN A 592 83.69 16.90 -3.47
CA GLN A 592 82.83 15.75 -3.15
C GLN A 592 81.48 15.82 -3.86
N LEU A 593 80.89 17.01 -3.95
CA LEU A 593 79.62 17.23 -4.66
C LEU A 593 79.77 17.00 -6.17
N LEU A 594 80.85 17.49 -6.77
CA LEU A 594 81.12 17.32 -8.20
C LEU A 594 81.46 15.88 -8.57
N GLU A 595 82.22 15.17 -7.74
CA GLU A 595 82.46 13.73 -7.88
C GLU A 595 81.14 12.93 -7.83
N ALA A 596 80.26 13.24 -6.88
CA ALA A 596 78.94 12.64 -6.78
C ALA A 596 78.06 12.94 -8.01
N SER A 597 78.06 14.20 -8.50
CA SER A 597 77.35 14.60 -9.72
C SER A 597 77.87 13.85 -10.96
N GLN A 598 79.18 13.77 -11.14
CA GLN A 598 79.79 13.05 -12.27
C GLN A 598 79.47 11.55 -12.26
N ALA A 599 79.51 10.91 -11.08
CA ALA A 599 79.12 9.52 -10.94
C ALA A 599 77.67 9.28 -11.37
N LEU A 600 76.73 10.13 -10.92
CA LEU A 600 75.32 10.05 -11.30
C LEU A 600 75.07 10.39 -12.78
N ARG A 601 75.78 11.37 -13.34
CA ARG A 601 75.72 11.66 -14.78
C ARG A 601 76.17 10.47 -15.62
N GLY A 602 77.21 9.76 -15.16
CA GLY A 602 77.68 8.52 -15.76
C GLY A 602 76.63 7.42 -15.77
N THR A 603 75.92 7.20 -14.66
CA THR A 603 74.83 6.21 -14.60
C THR A 603 73.64 6.57 -15.49
N CYS A 604 73.36 7.87 -15.63
CA CYS A 604 72.27 8.39 -16.47
C CYS A 604 72.62 8.55 -17.96
N LYS A 605 73.86 8.26 -18.37
CA LYS A 605 74.37 8.53 -19.75
C LYS A 605 74.21 9.99 -20.18
N LEU A 606 74.37 10.93 -19.25
CA LEU A 606 74.31 12.37 -19.50
C LEU A 606 75.70 12.94 -19.83
N SER A 607 75.75 14.13 -20.44
CA SER A 607 77.01 14.82 -20.73
C SER A 607 77.77 15.15 -19.44
N LEU A 608 79.09 14.95 -19.44
CA LEU A 608 79.97 15.29 -18.31
C LEU A 608 80.57 16.70 -18.41
N SER A 609 80.37 17.40 -19.54
CA SER A 609 81.04 18.67 -19.85
C SER A 609 80.84 19.73 -18.77
N ASP A 610 79.59 19.93 -18.33
CA ASP A 610 79.25 20.99 -17.36
C ASP A 610 79.89 20.73 -15.99
N ALA A 611 79.88 19.46 -15.55
CA ALA A 611 80.46 19.07 -14.28
C ALA A 611 82.00 19.15 -14.29
N ILE A 612 82.63 18.89 -15.45
CA ILE A 612 84.08 19.06 -15.63
C ILE A 612 84.43 20.56 -15.62
N GLN A 613 83.66 21.41 -16.31
CA GLN A 613 83.90 22.85 -16.30
C GLN A 613 83.80 23.44 -14.88
N MET A 614 82.76 23.08 -14.11
CA MET A 614 82.64 23.52 -12.72
C MET A 614 83.80 23.01 -11.84
N GLN A 615 84.33 21.82 -12.11
CA GLN A 615 85.51 21.30 -11.43
C GLN A 615 86.76 22.12 -11.73
N GLU A 616 86.96 22.54 -12.98
CA GLU A 616 88.06 23.40 -13.40
C GLU A 616 87.95 24.80 -12.76
N GLU A 617 86.75 25.38 -12.70
CA GLU A 617 86.49 26.67 -12.04
C GLU A 617 86.78 26.61 -10.53
N LEU A 618 86.35 25.54 -9.86
CA LEU A 618 86.65 25.30 -8.44
C LEU A 618 88.16 25.12 -8.19
N GLN A 619 88.85 24.40 -9.07
CA GLN A 619 90.30 24.23 -8.99
C GLN A 619 91.04 25.55 -9.21
N HIS A 620 90.61 26.35 -10.17
CA HIS A 620 91.21 27.64 -10.49
C HIS A 620 91.04 28.65 -9.33
N THR A 621 89.82 28.78 -8.80
CA THR A 621 89.54 29.64 -7.64
C THR A 621 90.35 29.24 -6.40
N TRP A 622 90.46 27.94 -6.13
CA TRP A 622 91.33 27.42 -5.06
C TRP A 622 92.82 27.70 -5.30
N HIS A 623 93.29 27.56 -6.54
CA HIS A 623 94.67 27.87 -6.89
C HIS A 623 95.00 29.35 -6.65
N ASN A 624 94.07 30.26 -6.97
CA ASN A 624 94.22 31.68 -6.69
C ASN A 624 94.34 31.95 -5.19
N VAL A 625 93.48 31.33 -4.37
CA VAL A 625 93.56 31.40 -2.90
C VAL A 625 94.94 30.96 -2.41
N LEU A 626 95.47 29.83 -2.89
CA LEU A 626 96.78 29.33 -2.47
C LEU A 626 97.94 30.22 -2.95
N SER A 627 97.90 30.66 -4.21
CA SER A 627 98.96 31.47 -4.82
C SER A 627 99.07 32.81 -4.10
N ASP A 628 97.96 33.53 -3.93
CA ASP A 628 97.99 34.84 -3.29
C ASP A 628 98.15 34.76 -1.77
N HIS A 629 97.66 33.70 -1.11
CA HIS A 629 98.03 33.43 0.28
C HIS A 629 99.55 33.30 0.45
N SER A 630 100.22 32.60 -0.48
CA SER A 630 101.68 32.45 -0.46
C SER A 630 102.42 33.76 -0.76
N LYS A 631 101.88 34.61 -1.65
CA LYS A 631 102.43 35.94 -1.94
C LYS A 631 102.26 36.87 -0.75
N ILE A 632 101.06 36.95 -0.16
CA ILE A 632 100.79 37.76 1.04
C ILE A 632 101.75 37.36 2.15
N LEU A 633 101.93 36.05 2.42
CA LEU A 633 102.89 35.59 3.43
C LEU A 633 104.35 35.98 3.10
N ASN A 634 104.75 35.92 1.82
CA ASN A 634 106.09 36.33 1.40
C ASN A 634 106.31 37.84 1.52
N GLU A 635 105.36 38.65 1.06
CA GLU A 635 105.38 40.11 1.19
C GLU A 635 105.40 40.53 2.66
N GLN A 636 104.55 39.91 3.50
CA GLN A 636 104.54 40.14 4.94
C GLN A 636 105.88 39.77 5.58
N ARG A 637 106.50 38.65 5.16
CA ARG A 637 107.82 38.23 5.63
C ARG A 637 108.92 39.19 5.21
N ASP A 638 108.88 39.71 3.99
CA ASP A 638 109.88 40.63 3.46
C ASP A 638 109.73 42.03 4.08
N GLN A 639 108.51 42.49 4.31
CA GLN A 639 108.22 43.73 5.01
C GLN A 639 108.62 43.64 6.49
N LEU A 640 108.39 42.50 7.16
CA LEU A 640 108.91 42.23 8.51
C LEU A 640 110.44 42.26 8.55
N ARG A 641 111.12 41.63 7.57
CA ARG A 641 112.58 41.71 7.46
C ARG A 641 113.06 43.14 7.29
N LYS A 642 112.39 43.95 6.47
CA LYS A 642 112.70 45.37 6.30
C LYS A 642 112.59 46.14 7.62
N TYR A 643 111.50 45.98 8.36
CA TYR A 643 111.32 46.60 9.68
C TYR A 643 112.38 46.16 10.70
N LEU A 644 112.79 44.88 10.66
CA LEU A 644 113.87 44.38 11.53
C LEU A 644 115.22 45.02 11.19
N ILE A 645 115.53 45.20 9.90
CA ILE A 645 116.77 45.87 9.45
C ILE A 645 116.75 47.36 9.81
N GLU A 646 115.64 48.07 9.58
CA GLU A 646 115.48 49.47 9.99
C GLU A 646 115.61 49.62 11.51
N ARG A 647 115.05 48.70 12.29
CA ARG A 647 115.23 48.65 13.75
C ARG A 647 116.69 48.44 14.13
N GLU A 648 117.43 47.53 13.50
CA GLU A 648 118.85 47.33 13.76
C GLU A 648 119.68 48.57 13.42
N GLN A 649 119.39 49.24 12.30
CA GLN A 649 120.03 50.51 11.93
C GLN A 649 119.71 51.62 12.94
N LEU A 650 118.45 51.79 13.34
CA LEU A 650 118.05 52.73 14.38
C LEU A 650 118.73 52.42 15.72
N LEU A 651 118.84 51.13 16.10
CA LEU A 651 119.56 50.73 17.31
C LEU A 651 121.05 51.06 17.23
N LEU A 652 121.67 50.89 16.06
CA LEU A 652 123.05 51.31 15.80
C LEU A 652 123.20 52.84 15.85
N GLU A 653 122.27 53.60 15.26
CA GLU A 653 122.22 55.07 15.26
C GLU A 653 122.06 55.61 16.69
N VAL A 654 121.10 55.07 17.45
CA VAL A 654 120.90 55.35 18.87
C VAL A 654 122.15 54.96 19.66
N GLY A 655 122.75 53.81 19.38
CA GLY A 655 124.02 53.38 19.99
C GLY A 655 125.20 54.30 19.66
N ARG A 656 125.24 54.91 18.46
CA ARG A 656 126.21 55.94 18.06
C ARG A 656 125.92 57.26 18.76
N MET A 657 124.67 57.72 18.81
CA MET A 657 124.23 58.93 19.53
C MET A 657 124.53 58.84 21.01
N VAL A 658 124.28 57.68 21.65
CA VAL A 658 124.65 57.43 23.05
C VAL A 658 126.17 57.48 23.25
N ARG A 659 126.94 56.92 22.31
CA ARG A 659 128.42 57.01 22.33
C ARG A 659 128.91 58.45 22.11
N LEU A 660 128.33 59.21 21.18
CA LEU A 660 128.65 60.61 20.93
C LEU A 660 128.31 61.48 22.14
N GLY A 661 127.17 61.26 22.78
CA GLY A 661 126.80 61.89 24.04
C GLY A 661 127.79 61.58 25.16
N ARG A 662 128.29 60.34 25.26
CA ARG A 662 129.40 59.99 26.17
C ARG A 662 130.70 60.72 25.79
N LEU A 663 131.05 60.76 24.50
CA LEU A 663 132.28 61.39 24.02
C LEU A 663 132.29 62.92 24.26
N LEU A 664 131.18 63.61 23.97
CA LEU A 664 130.96 65.03 24.31
C LEU A 664 131.09 65.27 25.82
N LYS A 665 130.49 64.39 26.64
CA LYS A 665 130.64 64.42 28.10
C LYS A 665 132.08 64.21 28.58
N THR A 666 132.92 63.53 27.78
CA THR A 666 134.34 63.28 28.08
C THR A 666 135.23 64.44 27.61
N ARG A 667 134.99 64.97 26.40
CA ARG A 667 135.67 66.15 25.84
C ARG A 667 135.41 67.44 26.65
N LEU A 668 134.19 67.60 27.21
CA LEU A 668 133.88 68.70 28.14
C LEU A 668 134.61 68.58 29.50
N LYS A 669 135.30 67.47 29.76
CA LYS A 669 136.07 67.23 31.00
C LYS A 669 137.60 67.25 30.80
N GLU A 670 138.09 67.41 29.57
CA GLU A 670 139.54 67.49 29.32
C GLU A 670 140.06 68.92 29.58
N PRO A 671 141.15 69.08 30.36
CA PRO A 671 141.71 70.39 30.71
C PRO A 671 142.42 71.04 29.52
N PHE A 672 142.16 72.33 29.30
CA PHE A 672 142.94 73.15 28.36
C PHE A 672 144.37 73.31 28.89
N ILE A 673 145.34 72.63 28.29
CA ILE A 673 146.76 72.84 28.58
C ILE A 673 147.35 73.68 27.45
N LEU A 674 147.68 74.93 27.78
CA LEU A 674 148.58 75.79 27.01
C LEU A 674 150.01 75.39 27.35
N ASP A 675 150.78 74.92 26.37
CA ASP A 675 152.23 74.74 26.55
C ASP A 675 152.99 75.97 26.04
N ALA A 676 153.93 76.43 26.86
CA ALA A 676 154.73 77.60 26.64
C ALA A 676 156.01 77.20 25.89
N THR A 677 156.36 78.00 24.87
CA THR A 677 157.68 78.10 24.20
C THR A 677 157.89 77.48 22.81
N THR A 678 156.84 77.16 22.04
CA THR A 678 156.85 77.33 20.56
C THR A 678 155.43 77.58 20.05
N GLY A 679 155.15 78.81 19.58
CA GLY A 679 153.84 79.21 19.06
C GLY A 679 153.52 78.63 17.68
N LYS A 680 153.46 77.30 17.55
CA LYS A 680 152.85 76.58 16.42
C LYS A 680 152.23 75.26 16.88
N ARG A 681 150.89 75.20 16.78
CA ARG A 681 150.10 73.96 16.86
C ARG A 681 150.47 73.04 15.70
N MET A 682 150.71 71.76 15.96
CA MET A 682 150.42 70.72 14.97
C MET A 682 149.11 70.03 15.34
N ASN A 683 148.38 69.72 14.27
CA ASN A 683 146.99 69.26 14.19
C ASN A 683 146.66 68.05 15.05
#